data_AF-A0A4R3MUX1-F1
#
_entry.id   AF-A0A4R3MUX1-F1
#
_cell.length_a   1.000
_cell.length_b   1.000
_cell.length_c   1.000
_cell.angle_alpha   90.00
_cell.angle_beta   90.00
_cell.angle_gamma   90.00
#
_symmetry.space_group_name_H-M   'P 1'
#
loop_
_entity.id
_entity.type
_entity.pdbx_description
1 polymer ?
#
loop_
_entity_poly.entity_id
_entity_poly.type
_entity_poly.pdbx_seq_one_letter_code
_entity_poly.pdbx_strand_id
1 'polypeptide(L)'
;MFTNLRLWANILLGMGIAIVIAVTALTVASLRHLDGVVSTAEQATLRQYAGIIKVNIDHETRTAQTLSALVANIPEIRQHFAAGDRAWLQDQLLPAYKVLEQDYGAVQFQFHTPPATSFLRLHKPEKYGDDLSGFRHSVVTANTQLKPQRGLEVGVADLGARGMVPVFEQGRHLGSVEFGMSFGPTFFAAFKENYGVDAALHVMRDGVLTTFAGTRGEQPLLDPEAIQAAFAGTPQSRNVLIDGRPLAVYAEVVHDYSGAPLGVVEVAMDRSESLAALNHTTRLAWFAGGLMMLLGLIIALVTARTLARRIGLVAAGVNRVAAGDLSGQIVLSGRDELAELAQVANQMRQRLHDLVAQVGSHSGAVDGAAREIARSVDSQAAISSQMSASVAEITSTMEELSASSSQIAEYSGSVVEIARRTYDDSLQGADAMQQLVVRMEEIRQDNQHSLKEIVDLGGKSKEISKIMQIIDTVADQTKLIAFNAALEASSAGEAGKRFGVVAAEIRRLADSVTESTGEIAKKVGEIQESIGRLVITSEKGALGIEQGMNDSSRTAAFLQDLVQAASETTSSAQQISLSTQQQRTASNQVVVALREIVTASSDTAQSVRHISQVTQEMTRLSADLKFQVDRFTLDETARDTVHTGA
;
A
#
# COMPACT_ATOMS: atom_id res chain seq x y z
N MET A 1 9.66 34.08 -13.47
CA MET A 1 10.78 34.44 -14.37
C MET A 1 11.92 33.41 -14.39
N PHE A 2 11.84 32.27 -13.65
CA PHE A 2 12.99 31.38 -13.42
C PHE A 2 12.75 29.89 -13.79
N THR A 3 11.91 29.59 -14.76
CA THR A 3 11.56 28.20 -15.11
C THR A 3 12.59 27.49 -16.00
N ASN A 4 13.51 28.21 -16.67
CA ASN A 4 14.50 27.64 -17.60
C ASN A 4 15.96 27.67 -17.11
N LEU A 5 16.20 28.05 -15.86
CA LEU A 5 17.55 28.13 -15.29
C LEU A 5 17.89 26.85 -14.52
N ARG A 6 19.13 26.36 -14.67
CA ARG A 6 19.62 25.22 -13.88
C ARG A 6 19.50 25.55 -12.38
N LEU A 7 19.17 24.55 -11.56
CA LEU A 7 18.90 24.72 -10.12
C LEU A 7 19.96 25.55 -9.38
N TRP A 8 21.25 25.35 -9.69
CA TRP A 8 22.35 26.14 -9.10
C TRP A 8 22.28 27.63 -9.44
N ALA A 9 21.82 27.99 -10.64
CA ALA A 9 21.70 29.38 -11.08
C ALA A 9 20.55 30.09 -10.36
N ASN A 10 19.44 29.39 -10.08
CA ASN A 10 18.32 29.94 -9.32
C ASN A 10 18.70 30.21 -7.86
N ILE A 11 19.40 29.28 -7.21
CA ILE A 11 19.90 29.44 -5.83
C ILE A 11 20.90 30.61 -5.76
N LEU A 12 21.84 30.67 -6.70
CA LEU A 12 22.84 31.74 -6.77
C LEU A 12 22.18 33.12 -6.96
N LEU A 13 21.18 33.22 -7.83
CA LEU A 13 20.51 34.48 -8.12
C LEU A 13 19.69 34.96 -6.93
N GLY A 14 18.98 34.06 -6.23
CA GLY A 14 18.25 34.40 -5.00
C GLY A 14 19.16 34.87 -3.86
N MET A 15 20.21 34.11 -3.55
CA MET A 15 21.17 34.48 -2.51
C MET A 15 21.97 35.74 -2.89
N GLY A 16 22.38 35.86 -4.15
CA GLY A 16 23.14 37.01 -4.65
C GLY A 16 22.37 38.32 -4.53
N ILE A 17 21.08 38.34 -4.90
CA ILE A 17 20.23 39.52 -4.74
C ILE A 17 20.09 39.90 -3.27
N ALA A 18 19.85 38.92 -2.38
CA ALA A 18 19.71 39.17 -0.95
C ALA A 18 20.99 39.77 -0.32
N ILE A 19 22.16 39.25 -0.70
CA ILE A 19 23.47 39.75 -0.23
C ILE A 19 23.69 41.19 -0.70
N VAL A 20 23.43 41.49 -1.98
CA VAL A 20 23.59 42.84 -2.52
C VAL A 20 22.69 43.84 -1.79
N ILE A 21 21.41 43.50 -1.59
CA ILE A 21 20.46 44.37 -0.88
C ILE A 21 20.91 44.61 0.56
N ALA A 22 21.26 43.55 1.30
CA ALA A 22 21.61 43.63 2.71
C ALA A 22 22.89 44.46 2.94
N VAL A 23 23.96 44.18 2.17
CA VAL A 23 25.23 44.91 2.28
C VAL A 23 25.04 46.38 1.91
N THR A 24 24.35 46.66 0.80
CA THR A 24 24.11 48.05 0.37
C THR A 24 23.29 48.84 1.40
N ALA A 25 22.22 48.24 1.94
CA ALA A 25 21.38 48.88 2.93
C ALA A 25 22.15 49.20 4.23
N LEU A 26 22.97 48.25 4.71
CA LEU A 26 23.80 48.43 5.90
C LEU A 26 24.87 49.52 5.71
N THR A 27 25.57 49.52 4.57
CA THR A 27 26.60 50.53 4.28
C THR A 27 25.98 51.93 4.21
N VAL A 28 24.84 52.10 3.54
CA VAL A 28 24.15 53.40 3.44
C VAL A 28 23.63 53.87 4.80
N ALA A 29 23.06 52.97 5.60
CA ALA A 29 22.57 53.31 6.95
C ALA A 29 23.72 53.77 7.87
N SER A 30 24.87 53.09 7.82
CA SER A 30 26.06 53.45 8.60
C SER A 30 26.60 54.84 8.26
N LEU A 31 26.67 55.17 6.96
CA LEU A 31 27.16 56.48 6.50
C LEU A 31 26.23 57.62 6.93
N ARG A 32 24.91 57.43 6.86
CA ARG A 32 23.94 58.44 7.35
C ARG A 32 24.05 58.67 8.85
N HIS A 33 24.32 57.63 9.62
CA HIS A 33 24.49 57.74 11.07
C HIS A 33 25.73 58.56 11.44
N LEU A 34 26.86 58.31 10.76
CA LEU A 34 28.12 59.04 10.98
C LEU A 34 28.00 60.54 10.69
N ASP A 35 27.35 60.92 9.59
CA ASP A 35 27.14 62.33 9.23
C ASP A 35 26.33 63.09 10.28
N GLY A 36 25.27 62.45 10.81
CA GLY A 36 24.45 63.02 11.89
C GLY A 36 25.20 63.21 13.21
N VAL A 37 26.08 62.29 13.57
CA VAL A 37 26.91 62.39 14.80
C VAL A 37 27.89 63.57 14.70
N VAL A 38 28.57 63.73 13.56
CA VAL A 38 29.53 64.83 13.35
C VAL A 38 28.82 66.18 13.41
N SER A 39 27.72 66.35 12.68
CA SER A 39 26.96 67.61 12.69
C SER A 39 26.46 68.01 14.09
N THR A 40 26.07 67.03 14.92
CA THR A 40 25.60 67.29 16.28
C THR A 40 26.74 67.73 17.20
N ALA A 41 27.91 67.10 17.08
CA ALA A 41 29.10 67.47 17.85
C ALA A 41 29.61 68.87 17.50
N GLU A 42 29.58 69.23 16.21
CA GLU A 42 29.98 70.56 15.74
C GLU A 42 29.08 71.67 16.31
N GLN A 43 27.76 71.47 16.25
CA GLN A 43 26.79 72.44 16.76
C GLN A 43 26.91 72.63 18.29
N ALA A 44 27.14 71.56 19.05
CA ALA A 44 27.34 71.64 20.50
C ALA A 44 28.58 72.47 20.85
N THR A 45 29.67 72.27 20.11
CA THR A 45 30.95 72.97 20.30
C THR A 45 30.82 74.46 20.01
N LEU A 46 30.20 74.83 18.89
CA LEU A 46 29.97 76.22 18.54
C LEU A 46 29.07 76.95 19.54
N ARG A 47 28.01 76.29 20.01
CA ARG A 47 27.13 76.84 21.06
C ARG A 47 27.89 77.13 22.35
N GLN A 48 28.84 76.26 22.72
CA GLN A 48 29.72 76.50 23.87
C GLN A 48 30.54 77.78 23.71
N TYR A 49 31.14 78.01 22.52
CA TYR A 49 31.92 79.22 22.24
C TYR A 49 31.09 80.51 22.30
N ALA A 50 29.88 80.52 21.72
CA ALA A 50 28.97 81.66 21.84
C ALA A 50 28.58 81.94 23.30
N GLY A 51 28.40 80.89 24.10
CA GLY A 51 28.17 81.01 25.54
C GLY A 51 29.33 81.66 26.30
N ILE A 52 30.57 81.31 25.95
CA ILE A 52 31.78 81.93 26.56
C ILE A 52 31.82 83.44 26.29
N ILE A 53 31.47 83.89 25.09
CA ILE A 53 31.42 85.34 24.78
C ILE A 53 30.43 86.05 25.69
N LYS A 54 29.23 85.49 25.88
CA LYS A 54 28.21 86.04 26.78
C LYS A 54 28.68 86.10 28.24
N VAL A 55 29.39 85.06 28.70
CA VAL A 55 29.96 85.04 30.05
C VAL A 55 31.03 86.11 30.21
N ASN A 56 31.91 86.29 29.23
CA ASN A 56 32.94 87.33 29.30
C ASN A 56 32.33 88.74 29.24
N ILE A 57 31.24 88.95 28.49
CA ILE A 57 30.48 90.21 28.52
C ILE A 57 29.91 90.47 29.94
N ASP A 58 29.31 89.47 30.57
CA ASP A 58 28.81 89.61 31.95
C ASP A 58 29.96 89.90 32.94
N HIS A 59 31.13 89.30 32.73
CA HIS A 59 32.33 89.57 33.52
C HIS A 59 32.75 91.05 33.44
N GLU A 60 32.90 91.60 32.24
CA GLU A 60 33.28 93.00 32.04
C GLU A 60 32.27 93.98 32.67
N THR A 61 30.97 93.75 32.45
CA THR A 61 29.91 94.61 33.01
C THR A 61 29.83 94.52 34.54
N ARG A 62 30.12 93.34 35.11
CA ARG A 62 30.22 93.14 36.56
C ARG A 62 31.44 93.85 37.17
N THR A 63 32.57 93.85 36.49
CA THR A 63 33.77 94.59 36.91
C THR A 63 33.48 96.08 36.96
N ALA A 64 32.87 96.64 35.91
CA ALA A 64 32.42 98.04 35.90
C ALA A 64 31.46 98.36 37.07
N GLN A 65 30.48 97.50 37.34
CA GLN A 65 29.55 97.72 38.46
C GLN A 65 30.28 97.68 39.81
N THR A 66 31.27 96.80 39.97
CA THR A 66 32.05 96.65 41.21
C THR A 66 32.89 97.90 41.50
N LEU A 67 33.58 98.43 40.47
CA LEU A 67 34.32 99.69 40.58
C LEU A 67 33.39 100.86 40.92
N SER A 68 32.23 100.91 40.26
CA SER A 68 31.20 101.92 40.55
C SER A 68 30.69 101.83 41.99
N ALA A 69 30.44 100.62 42.50
CA ALA A 69 29.97 100.41 43.87
C ALA A 69 31.01 100.84 44.90
N LEU A 70 32.29 100.55 44.66
CA LEU A 70 33.38 100.99 45.53
C LEU A 70 33.39 102.52 45.64
N VAL A 71 33.41 103.22 44.50
CA VAL A 71 33.45 104.68 44.46
C VAL A 71 32.19 105.30 45.05
N ALA A 72 31.00 104.74 44.79
CA ALA A 72 29.72 105.24 45.31
C ALA A 72 29.65 105.28 46.84
N ASN A 73 30.46 104.46 47.53
CA ASN A 73 30.37 104.27 48.98
C ASN A 73 31.52 104.91 49.77
N ILE A 74 32.50 105.54 49.11
CA ILE A 74 33.57 106.28 49.80
C ILE A 74 32.97 107.54 50.46
N PRO A 75 33.06 107.71 51.79
CA PRO A 75 32.39 108.82 52.50
C PRO A 75 32.77 110.22 51.98
N GLU A 76 34.05 110.46 51.72
CA GLU A 76 34.54 111.77 51.26
C GLU A 76 34.01 112.10 49.86
N ILE A 77 33.96 111.10 48.97
CA ILE A 77 33.37 111.25 47.63
C ILE A 77 31.90 111.64 47.74
N ARG A 78 31.14 110.98 48.64
CA ARG A 78 29.71 111.29 48.81
C ARG A 78 29.47 112.68 49.38
N GLN A 79 30.27 113.11 50.36
CA GLN A 79 30.17 114.46 50.94
C GLN A 79 30.46 115.54 49.92
N HIS A 80 31.56 115.43 49.15
CA HIS A 80 31.90 116.40 48.12
C HIS A 80 30.94 116.34 46.93
N PHE A 81 30.39 115.16 46.60
CA PHE A 81 29.35 115.05 45.58
C PHE A 81 28.04 115.71 46.02
N ALA A 82 27.64 115.56 47.29
CA ALA A 82 26.49 116.25 47.87
C ALA A 82 26.66 117.77 47.90
N ALA A 83 27.88 118.25 48.15
CA ALA A 83 28.24 119.66 48.14
C ALA A 83 28.34 120.25 46.71
N GLY A 84 28.30 119.41 45.67
CA GLY A 84 28.51 119.84 44.28
C GLY A 84 29.96 120.22 43.96
N ASP A 85 30.93 119.78 44.77
CA ASP A 85 32.34 120.12 44.64
C ASP A 85 33.03 119.27 43.57
N ARG A 86 32.80 119.66 42.32
CA ARG A 86 33.35 118.96 41.15
C ARG A 86 34.86 118.99 41.10
N ALA A 87 35.48 120.11 41.48
CA ALA A 87 36.92 120.30 41.38
C ALA A 87 37.66 119.33 42.30
N TRP A 88 37.17 119.17 43.54
CA TRP A 88 37.75 118.21 44.48
C TRP A 88 37.61 116.76 43.99
N LEU A 89 36.42 116.38 43.52
CA LEU A 89 36.19 115.02 42.99
C LEU A 89 37.09 114.70 41.80
N GLN A 90 37.33 115.68 40.94
CA GLN A 90 38.24 115.51 39.81
C GLN A 90 39.69 115.32 40.28
N ASP A 91 40.21 116.21 41.14
CA ASP A 91 41.60 116.16 41.60
C ASP A 91 41.92 114.86 42.35
N GLN A 92 40.97 114.34 43.14
CA GLN A 92 41.18 113.11 43.91
C GLN A 92 41.05 111.83 43.07
N LEU A 93 40.15 111.80 42.07
CA LEU A 93 39.82 110.57 41.36
C LEU A 93 40.53 110.42 40.01
N LEU A 94 40.99 111.51 39.39
CA LEU A 94 41.64 111.48 38.09
C LEU A 94 42.95 110.66 38.04
N PRO A 95 43.84 110.73 39.05
CA PRO A 95 45.05 109.89 39.05
C PRO A 95 44.73 108.39 39.08
N ALA A 96 43.76 107.99 39.91
CA ALA A 96 43.33 106.59 40.01
C ALA A 96 42.66 106.11 38.71
N TYR A 97 41.83 106.96 38.08
CA TYR A 97 41.22 106.65 36.79
C TYR A 97 42.27 106.37 35.71
N LYS A 98 43.34 107.17 35.64
CA LYS A 98 44.39 106.99 34.61
C LYS A 98 45.09 105.63 34.70
N VAL A 99 45.28 105.10 35.91
CA VAL A 99 45.80 103.73 36.12
C VAL A 99 44.77 102.69 35.66
N LEU A 100 43.50 102.84 36.04
CA LEU A 100 42.44 101.92 35.62
C LEU A 100 42.24 101.91 34.09
N GLU A 101 42.42 103.06 33.44
CA GLU A 101 42.34 103.20 31.98
C GLU A 101 43.50 102.49 31.27
N GLN A 102 44.73 102.67 31.75
CA GLN A 102 45.91 102.09 31.11
C GLN A 102 46.07 100.59 31.37
N ASP A 103 45.86 100.13 32.61
CA ASP A 103 46.25 98.77 33.02
C ASP A 103 45.06 97.81 33.13
N TYR A 104 43.85 98.33 33.32
CA TYR A 104 42.66 97.52 33.61
C TYR A 104 41.51 97.73 32.63
N GLY A 105 41.72 98.50 31.56
CA GLY A 105 40.76 98.64 30.47
C GLY A 105 39.51 99.47 30.80
N ALA A 106 39.54 100.31 31.84
CA ALA A 106 38.45 101.23 32.14
C ALA A 106 38.44 102.40 31.13
N VAL A 107 37.44 102.44 30.24
CA VAL A 107 37.33 103.48 29.19
C VAL A 107 36.41 104.64 29.59
N GLN A 108 35.64 104.45 30.65
CA GLN A 108 34.69 105.45 31.12
C GLN A 108 34.62 105.43 32.64
N PHE A 109 34.67 106.62 33.23
CA PHE A 109 34.36 106.86 34.64
C PHE A 109 33.65 108.20 34.75
N GLN A 110 32.44 108.20 35.30
CA GLN A 110 31.55 109.34 35.28
C GLN A 110 30.58 109.38 36.48
N PHE A 111 30.29 110.58 36.96
CA PHE A 111 29.23 110.88 37.91
C PHE A 111 28.07 111.59 37.20
N HIS A 112 26.84 111.30 37.62
CA HIS A 112 25.62 111.88 37.08
C HIS A 112 24.70 112.35 38.19
N THR A 113 24.00 113.47 38.00
CA THR A 113 22.88 113.88 38.85
C THR A 113 21.54 113.43 38.23
N PRO A 114 20.47 113.22 39.03
CA PRO A 114 19.18 112.78 38.52
C PRO A 114 18.56 113.80 37.53
N PRO A 115 17.90 113.34 36.45
CA PRO A 115 17.71 111.93 36.08
C PRO A 115 18.95 111.29 35.42
N ALA A 116 19.72 112.03 34.61
CA ALA A 116 20.95 111.57 33.97
C ALA A 116 21.84 112.72 33.47
N THR A 117 21.92 113.83 34.20
CA THR A 117 22.78 114.96 33.81
C THR A 117 24.23 114.66 34.18
N SER A 118 25.16 114.87 33.25
CA SER A 118 26.59 114.63 33.50
C SER A 118 27.15 115.60 34.53
N PHE A 119 27.50 115.14 35.73
CA PHE A 119 28.12 115.99 36.75
C PHE A 119 29.63 116.10 36.56
N LEU A 120 30.31 114.97 36.41
CA LEU A 120 31.76 114.91 36.24
C LEU A 120 32.15 113.69 35.39
N ARG A 121 33.00 113.89 34.38
CA ARG A 121 33.59 112.82 33.56
C ARG A 121 35.09 112.77 33.78
N LEU A 122 35.62 111.70 34.35
CA LEU A 122 37.08 111.59 34.56
C LEU A 122 37.81 111.31 33.22
N HIS A 123 37.11 110.68 32.29
CA HIS A 123 37.60 110.39 30.94
C HIS A 123 37.59 111.61 29.99
N LYS A 124 36.77 112.64 30.29
CA LYS A 124 36.68 113.93 29.56
C LYS A 124 36.25 115.07 30.50
N PRO A 125 37.12 115.55 31.40
CA PRO A 125 36.76 116.48 32.48
C PRO A 125 36.17 117.81 32.01
N GLU A 126 36.50 118.24 30.79
CA GLU A 126 36.01 119.46 30.16
C GLU A 126 34.52 119.43 29.79
N LYS A 127 33.89 118.24 29.67
CA LYS A 127 32.49 118.10 29.24
C LYS A 127 31.58 117.70 30.40
N TYR A 128 30.73 118.62 30.85
CA TYR A 128 29.78 118.42 31.96
C TYR A 128 28.50 119.24 31.74
N GLY A 129 27.45 118.95 32.52
CA GLY A 129 26.17 119.64 32.50
C GLY A 129 25.19 119.23 31.39
N ASP A 130 25.62 118.39 30.43
CA ASP A 130 24.75 117.88 29.37
C ASP A 130 23.80 116.79 29.89
N ASP A 131 22.56 116.82 29.38
CA ASP A 131 21.55 115.79 29.65
C ASP A 131 21.80 114.54 28.80
N LEU A 132 21.86 113.39 29.45
CA LEU A 132 22.10 112.10 28.82
C LEU A 132 20.85 111.22 28.77
N SER A 133 19.73 111.71 29.28
CA SER A 133 18.51 110.91 29.47
C SER A 133 17.97 110.28 28.17
N GLY A 134 18.21 110.90 27.01
CA GLY A 134 17.78 110.40 25.70
C GLY A 134 18.55 109.19 25.14
N PHE A 135 19.70 108.81 25.70
CA PHE A 135 20.49 107.68 25.18
C PHE A 135 21.21 106.85 26.26
N ARG A 136 21.38 107.38 27.48
CA ARG A 136 21.94 106.65 28.63
C ARG A 136 20.82 106.16 29.54
N HIS A 137 19.98 105.29 29.01
CA HIS A 137 18.79 104.77 29.68
C HIS A 137 19.15 103.94 30.92
N SER A 138 20.30 103.28 30.94
CA SER A 138 20.81 102.56 32.11
C SER A 138 21.10 103.50 33.29
N VAL A 139 21.62 104.70 33.04
CA VAL A 139 21.87 105.74 34.05
C VAL A 139 20.56 106.28 34.59
N VAL A 140 19.60 106.58 33.71
CA VAL A 140 18.24 106.98 34.11
C VAL A 140 17.60 105.91 34.98
N THR A 141 17.70 104.64 34.57
CA THR A 141 17.17 103.49 35.31
C THR A 141 17.82 103.37 36.69
N ALA A 142 19.14 103.50 36.79
CA ALA A 142 19.85 103.43 38.06
C ALA A 142 19.40 104.55 39.03
N ASN A 143 19.26 105.78 38.52
CA ASN A 143 18.86 106.94 39.30
C ASN A 143 17.36 106.97 39.67
N THR A 144 16.50 106.34 38.87
CA THR A 144 15.04 106.30 39.11
C THR A 144 14.64 105.11 39.97
N GLN A 145 15.20 103.92 39.70
CA GLN A 145 14.91 102.70 40.46
C GLN A 145 15.75 102.58 41.73
N LEU A 146 16.76 103.44 41.91
CA LEU A 146 17.63 103.44 43.08
C LEU A 146 18.35 102.10 43.29
N LYS A 147 18.66 101.41 42.19
CA LYS A 147 19.38 100.12 42.17
C LYS A 147 20.55 100.18 41.20
N PRO A 148 21.65 99.46 41.48
CA PRO A 148 22.71 99.25 40.50
C PRO A 148 22.17 98.70 39.18
N GLN A 149 22.71 99.17 38.07
CA GLN A 149 22.46 98.63 36.73
C GLN A 149 23.79 98.23 36.09
N ARG A 150 23.76 97.23 35.20
CA ARG A 150 24.92 96.84 34.40
C ARG A 150 24.48 96.21 33.10
N GLY A 151 25.35 96.26 32.09
CA GLY A 151 25.12 95.60 30.82
C GLY A 151 25.82 96.30 29.67
N LEU A 152 25.57 95.82 28.46
CA LEU A 152 25.97 96.48 27.25
C LEU A 152 24.98 97.61 26.94
N GLU A 153 25.48 98.79 26.62
CA GLU A 153 24.64 99.91 26.19
C GLU A 153 25.42 100.85 25.26
N VAL A 154 24.73 101.35 24.24
CA VAL A 154 25.29 102.28 23.26
C VAL A 154 25.48 103.66 23.90
N GLY A 155 26.67 104.22 23.75
CA GLY A 155 26.98 105.61 24.11
C GLY A 155 27.16 106.51 22.88
N VAL A 156 27.59 107.76 23.10
CA VAL A 156 27.87 108.72 22.01
C VAL A 156 29.01 108.28 21.10
N ALA A 157 30.01 107.60 21.66
CA ALA A 157 31.20 107.17 20.92
C ALA A 157 31.06 105.74 20.39
N ASP A 158 30.64 104.78 21.24
CA ASP A 158 30.36 103.42 20.81
C ASP A 158 29.61 102.59 21.87
N LEU A 159 29.34 101.31 21.55
CA LEU A 159 28.87 100.28 22.49
C LEU A 159 29.93 100.00 23.56
N GLY A 160 29.53 99.97 24.83
CA GLY A 160 30.43 99.66 25.94
C GLY A 160 29.79 98.76 27.00
N ALA A 161 30.63 97.98 27.68
CA ALA A 161 30.26 97.20 28.85
C ALA A 161 30.29 98.11 30.09
N ARG A 162 29.13 98.37 30.69
CA ARG A 162 28.98 99.45 31.68
C ARG A 162 28.33 98.92 32.95
N GLY A 163 28.63 99.60 34.05
CA GLY A 163 28.00 99.37 35.34
C GLY A 163 27.84 100.71 36.05
N MET A 164 26.67 100.94 36.63
CA MET A 164 26.31 102.17 37.31
C MET A 164 25.66 101.89 38.65
N VAL A 165 26.00 102.69 39.65
CA VAL A 165 25.55 102.52 41.03
C VAL A 165 25.03 103.86 41.55
N PRO A 166 23.81 103.92 42.12
CA PRO A 166 23.28 105.12 42.75
C PRO A 166 24.06 105.47 44.02
N VAL A 167 24.25 106.76 44.25
CA VAL A 167 25.03 107.36 45.34
C VAL A 167 24.08 108.03 46.32
N PHE A 168 24.25 107.76 47.62
CA PHE A 168 23.40 108.29 48.69
C PHE A 168 24.22 108.91 49.81
N GLU A 169 23.83 110.09 50.27
CA GLU A 169 24.37 110.71 51.49
C GLU A 169 23.23 110.93 52.49
N GLN A 170 23.39 110.41 53.71
CA GLN A 170 22.36 110.47 54.77
C GLN A 170 20.94 110.07 54.32
N GLY A 171 20.84 109.07 53.45
CA GLY A 171 19.56 108.57 52.92
C GLY A 171 18.97 109.37 51.76
N ARG A 172 19.58 110.50 51.37
CA ARG A 172 19.20 111.27 50.19
C ARG A 172 19.96 110.78 48.95
N HIS A 173 19.23 110.48 47.89
CA HIS A 173 19.81 110.14 46.59
C HIS A 173 20.43 111.38 45.94
N LEU A 174 21.71 111.29 45.58
CA LEU A 174 22.47 112.37 44.94
C LEU A 174 22.53 112.25 43.42
N GLY A 175 22.45 111.03 42.91
CA GLY A 175 22.78 110.68 41.54
C GLY A 175 23.48 109.34 41.46
N SER A 176 24.26 109.09 40.40
CA SER A 176 24.93 107.82 40.16
C SER A 176 26.40 108.00 39.83
N VAL A 177 27.16 106.92 39.99
CA VAL A 177 28.51 106.78 39.45
C VAL A 177 28.55 105.60 38.48
N GLU A 178 29.25 105.75 37.38
CA GLU A 178 29.39 104.78 36.30
C GLU A 178 30.88 104.51 36.01
N PHE A 179 31.19 103.23 35.80
CA PHE A 179 32.36 102.80 35.06
C PHE A 179 31.95 102.09 33.76
N GLY A 180 32.77 102.21 32.73
CA GLY A 180 32.68 101.43 31.50
C GLY A 180 34.02 100.77 31.20
N MET A 181 33.98 99.49 30.85
CA MET A 181 35.13 98.70 30.42
C MET A 181 35.20 98.66 28.89
N SER A 182 36.42 98.49 28.37
CA SER A 182 36.67 98.31 26.94
C SER A 182 35.97 97.06 26.43
N PHE A 183 35.13 97.21 25.41
CA PHE A 183 34.50 96.10 24.69
C PHE A 183 34.54 96.42 23.20
N GLY A 184 35.11 95.54 22.37
CA GLY A 184 35.37 95.85 20.97
C GLY A 184 36.41 94.92 20.31
N PRO A 185 37.15 95.39 19.28
CA PRO A 185 38.04 94.53 18.48
C PRO A 185 39.08 93.73 19.29
N THR A 186 39.67 94.33 20.34
CA THR A 186 40.67 93.66 21.18
C THR A 186 40.11 92.45 21.92
N PHE A 187 38.84 92.52 22.34
CA PHE A 187 38.15 91.39 22.99
C PHE A 187 38.02 90.21 22.03
N PHE A 188 37.56 90.45 20.79
CA PHE A 188 37.37 89.39 19.81
C PHE A 188 38.73 88.84 19.33
N ALA A 189 39.76 89.67 19.21
CA ALA A 189 41.12 89.21 18.91
C ALA A 189 41.65 88.24 19.97
N ALA A 190 41.52 88.59 21.26
CA ALA A 190 41.90 87.72 22.37
C ALA A 190 41.05 86.42 22.41
N PHE A 191 39.76 86.50 22.06
CA PHE A 191 38.90 85.32 21.95
C PHE A 191 39.40 84.34 20.88
N LYS A 192 39.76 84.84 19.69
CA LYS A 192 40.31 84.01 18.62
C LYS A 192 41.67 83.41 18.97
N GLU A 193 42.53 84.15 19.65
CA GLU A 193 43.83 83.64 20.10
C GLU A 193 43.67 82.50 21.13
N ASN A 194 42.74 82.65 22.08
CA ASN A 194 42.53 81.67 23.14
C ASN A 194 41.80 80.40 22.68
N TYR A 195 40.86 80.52 21.73
CA TYR A 195 39.98 79.41 21.35
C TYR A 195 40.16 78.91 19.92
N GLY A 196 40.91 79.64 19.07
CA GLY A 196 41.10 79.28 17.66
C GLY A 196 39.83 79.42 16.81
N VAL A 197 38.80 80.11 17.30
CA VAL A 197 37.48 80.25 16.67
C VAL A 197 37.27 81.70 16.26
N ASP A 198 36.74 81.89 15.06
CA ASP A 198 36.35 83.21 14.58
C ASP A 198 35.07 83.65 15.30
N ALA A 199 35.01 84.91 15.74
CA ALA A 199 33.85 85.45 16.44
C ALA A 199 33.59 86.90 16.07
N ALA A 200 32.32 87.27 15.99
CA ALA A 200 31.87 88.63 15.74
C ALA A 200 30.60 88.94 16.54
N LEU A 201 30.41 90.22 16.88
CA LEU A 201 29.13 90.74 17.35
C LEU A 201 28.58 91.70 16.31
N HIS A 202 27.35 91.44 15.90
CA HIS A 202 26.60 92.24 14.94
C HIS A 202 25.49 92.99 15.67
N VAL A 203 25.55 94.31 15.72
CA VAL A 203 24.60 95.15 16.49
C VAL A 203 23.60 95.82 15.57
N MET A 204 22.37 96.03 16.04
CA MET A 204 21.35 96.75 15.29
C MET A 204 21.56 98.26 15.38
N ARG A 205 21.81 98.93 14.25
CA ARG A 205 21.88 100.41 14.14
C ARG A 205 20.93 100.86 13.03
N ASP A 206 19.99 101.76 13.36
CA ASP A 206 19.00 102.31 12.42
C ASP A 206 18.20 101.24 11.63
N GLY A 207 17.92 100.10 12.28
CA GLY A 207 17.19 98.99 11.66
C GLY A 207 18.05 98.09 10.75
N VAL A 208 19.36 98.32 10.67
CA VAL A 208 20.32 97.48 9.93
C VAL A 208 21.30 96.85 10.90
N LEU A 209 21.53 95.53 10.77
CA LEU A 209 22.56 94.86 11.55
C LEU A 209 23.95 95.18 10.95
N THR A 210 24.80 95.80 11.75
CA THR A 210 26.18 96.15 11.37
C THR A 210 27.16 95.43 12.28
N THR A 211 28.25 94.91 11.72
CA THR A 211 29.33 94.30 12.52
C THR A 211 29.92 95.37 13.45
N PHE A 212 29.76 95.18 14.76
CA PHE A 212 30.33 96.05 15.76
C PHE A 212 31.84 95.79 15.90
N ALA A 213 32.17 94.52 16.13
CA ALA A 213 33.54 94.05 16.22
C ALA A 213 33.56 92.55 15.92
N GLY A 214 34.63 92.09 15.28
CA GLY A 214 34.82 90.69 15.01
C GLY A 214 36.22 90.38 14.54
N THR A 215 36.53 89.09 14.45
CA THR A 215 37.86 88.62 14.03
C THR A 215 37.99 88.40 12.54
N ARG A 216 36.89 88.55 11.80
CA ARG A 216 36.82 88.25 10.37
C ARG A 216 35.85 89.18 9.65
N GLY A 217 36.39 90.12 8.88
CA GLY A 217 35.62 90.98 7.99
C GLY A 217 34.58 91.87 8.67
N GLU A 218 33.87 92.65 7.87
CA GLU A 218 32.80 93.55 8.33
C GLU A 218 31.39 93.01 8.01
N GLN A 219 31.28 91.80 7.44
CA GLN A 219 30.01 91.18 7.06
C GLN A 219 29.73 89.90 7.86
N PRO A 220 28.47 89.62 8.23
CA PRO A 220 28.08 88.35 8.81
C PRO A 220 28.42 87.16 7.90
N LEU A 221 28.77 86.02 8.51
CA LEU A 221 29.10 84.78 7.80
C LEU A 221 27.83 84.00 7.42
N LEU A 222 26.76 84.16 8.18
CA LEU A 222 25.43 83.63 7.85
C LEU A 222 24.66 84.56 6.92
N ASP A 223 23.73 83.98 6.17
CA ASP A 223 22.80 84.72 5.34
C ASP A 223 21.90 85.67 6.18
N PRO A 224 21.40 86.78 5.61
CA PRO A 224 20.61 87.77 6.36
C PRO A 224 19.37 87.18 7.05
N GLU A 225 18.74 86.18 6.46
CA GLU A 225 17.57 85.50 7.04
C GLU A 225 17.95 84.76 8.32
N ALA A 226 19.06 84.01 8.30
CA ALA A 226 19.58 83.33 9.47
C ALA A 226 20.01 84.32 10.58
N ILE A 227 20.67 85.41 10.22
CA ILE A 227 21.05 86.44 11.19
C ILE A 227 19.82 87.09 11.82
N GLN A 228 18.76 87.37 11.04
CA GLN A 228 17.52 87.94 11.56
C GLN A 228 16.78 86.96 12.48
N ALA A 229 16.76 85.66 12.14
CA ALA A 229 16.20 84.63 13.01
C ALA A 229 16.97 84.49 14.32
N ALA A 230 18.31 84.59 14.28
CA ALA A 230 19.16 84.61 15.47
C ALA A 230 18.86 85.82 16.36
N PHE A 231 18.70 87.01 15.78
CA PHE A 231 18.32 88.24 16.49
C PHE A 231 16.94 88.13 17.14
N ALA A 232 15.98 87.47 16.47
CA ALA A 232 14.64 87.19 17.01
C ALA A 232 14.63 86.14 18.14
N GLY A 233 15.80 85.60 18.52
CA GLY A 233 15.94 84.65 19.63
C GLY A 233 15.96 83.18 19.23
N THR A 234 15.99 82.86 17.93
CA THR A 234 16.12 81.47 17.45
C THR A 234 17.56 81.21 16.98
N PRO A 235 18.39 80.50 17.77
CA PRO A 235 19.78 80.28 17.41
C PRO A 235 19.90 79.56 16.06
N GLN A 236 20.79 80.04 15.20
CA GLN A 236 21.03 79.45 13.88
C GLN A 236 22.36 78.74 13.85
N SER A 237 22.41 77.62 13.13
CA SER A 237 23.63 76.88 12.86
C SER A 237 23.63 76.51 11.37
N ARG A 238 24.63 76.95 10.62
CA ARG A 238 24.79 76.54 9.22
C ARG A 238 26.24 76.20 8.91
N ASN A 239 26.36 75.31 7.94
CA ASN A 239 27.61 74.93 7.32
C ASN A 239 27.79 75.78 6.05
N VAL A 240 28.81 76.63 6.03
CA VAL A 240 29.08 77.57 4.93
C VAL A 240 30.45 77.30 4.33
N LEU A 241 30.68 77.76 3.11
CA LEU A 241 31.97 77.71 2.44
C LEU A 241 32.42 79.15 2.20
N ILE A 242 33.48 79.57 2.91
CA ILE A 242 33.97 80.95 2.85
C ILE A 242 35.47 80.89 2.52
N ASP A 243 35.87 81.61 1.47
CA ASP A 243 37.25 81.63 0.96
C ASP A 243 37.81 80.22 0.63
N GLY A 244 36.94 79.31 0.18
CA GLY A 244 37.29 77.92 -0.11
C GLY A 244 37.48 77.03 1.13
N ARG A 245 37.27 77.56 2.35
CA ARG A 245 37.31 76.79 3.60
C ARG A 245 35.90 76.47 4.08
N PRO A 246 35.61 75.20 4.39
CA PRO A 246 34.33 74.83 4.96
C PRO A 246 34.32 75.24 6.44
N LEU A 247 33.36 76.08 6.80
CA LEU A 247 33.15 76.52 8.18
C LEU A 247 31.82 75.99 8.70
N ALA A 248 31.79 75.69 9.98
CA ALA A 248 30.55 75.53 10.74
C ALA A 248 30.35 76.83 11.54
N VAL A 249 29.19 77.46 11.36
CA VAL A 249 28.88 78.79 11.91
C VAL A 249 27.63 78.70 12.77
N TYR A 250 27.68 79.36 13.92
CA TYR A 250 26.58 79.44 14.88
C TYR A 250 26.33 80.90 15.28
N ALA A 251 25.07 81.28 15.38
CA ALA A 251 24.67 82.63 15.75
C ALA A 251 23.54 82.63 16.78
N GLU A 252 23.65 83.50 17.79
CA GLU A 252 22.66 83.68 18.86
C GLU A 252 22.55 85.15 19.28
N VAL A 253 21.38 85.57 19.74
CA VAL A 253 21.14 86.93 20.27
C VAL A 253 21.96 87.23 21.55
N VAL A 254 22.48 88.44 21.62
CA VAL A 254 23.03 89.11 22.81
C VAL A 254 22.08 90.23 23.21
N HIS A 255 21.85 90.38 24.51
CA HIS A 255 20.92 91.35 25.06
C HIS A 255 21.66 92.56 25.65
N ASP A 256 20.98 93.70 25.69
CA ASP A 256 21.46 94.91 26.36
C ASP A 256 21.25 94.84 27.89
N TYR A 257 21.57 95.93 28.59
CA TYR A 257 21.38 96.04 30.05
C TYR A 257 19.92 95.82 30.53
N SER A 258 18.93 96.05 29.66
CA SER A 258 17.50 95.92 29.98
C SER A 258 16.95 94.52 29.68
N GLY A 259 17.73 93.69 28.98
CA GLY A 259 17.29 92.40 28.47
C GLY A 259 16.67 92.46 27.07
N ALA A 260 16.71 93.63 26.40
CA ALA A 260 16.25 93.75 25.01
C ALA A 260 17.33 93.23 24.04
N PRO A 261 16.95 92.69 22.86
CA PRO A 261 17.91 92.26 21.85
C PRO A 261 18.80 93.42 21.40
N LEU A 262 20.11 93.30 21.63
CA LEU A 262 21.11 94.29 21.23
C LEU A 262 21.74 93.96 19.89
N GLY A 263 22.03 92.68 19.68
CA GLY A 263 22.77 92.19 18.53
C GLY A 263 22.85 90.67 18.49
N VAL A 264 23.60 90.14 17.54
CA VAL A 264 23.83 88.71 17.33
C VAL A 264 25.31 88.43 17.48
N VAL A 265 25.67 87.54 18.40
CA VAL A 265 27.01 86.96 18.43
C VAL A 265 27.06 85.83 17.41
N GLU A 266 28.08 85.85 16.56
CA GLU A 266 28.35 84.86 15.54
C GLU A 266 29.71 84.23 15.84
N VAL A 267 29.78 82.91 15.85
CA VAL A 267 31.02 82.14 16.03
C VAL A 267 31.18 81.12 14.91
N ALA A 268 32.41 80.94 14.44
CA ALA A 268 32.71 80.10 13.29
C ALA A 268 34.00 79.29 13.50
N MET A 269 33.94 78.00 13.22
CA MET A 269 35.08 77.09 13.32
C MET A 269 35.31 76.35 11.99
N ASP A 270 36.56 75.95 11.74
CA ASP A 270 36.95 75.19 10.56
C ASP A 270 36.50 73.72 10.68
N ARG A 271 35.76 73.22 9.68
CA ARG A 271 35.29 71.83 9.63
C ARG A 271 36.03 70.96 8.60
N SER A 272 37.18 71.43 8.11
CA SER A 272 38.02 70.69 7.16
C SER A 272 38.48 69.36 7.74
N GLU A 273 38.84 69.32 9.03
CA GLU A 273 39.26 68.08 9.71
C GLU A 273 38.09 67.09 9.84
N SER A 274 36.90 67.56 10.22
CA SER A 274 35.67 66.75 10.27
C SER A 274 35.33 66.14 8.90
N LEU A 275 35.42 66.94 7.84
CA LEU A 275 35.15 66.49 6.48
C LEU A 275 36.20 65.49 5.96
N ALA A 276 37.47 65.67 6.32
CA ALA A 276 38.53 64.71 5.99
C ALA A 276 38.28 63.36 6.68
N ALA A 277 37.88 63.38 7.96
CA ALA A 277 37.54 62.18 8.72
C ALA A 277 36.32 61.44 8.12
N LEU A 278 35.26 62.17 7.74
CA LEU A 278 34.09 61.60 7.07
C LEU A 278 34.45 60.96 5.72
N ASN A 279 35.27 61.62 4.90
CA ASN A 279 35.70 61.10 3.60
C ASN A 279 36.56 59.84 3.74
N HIS A 280 37.47 59.78 4.72
CA HIS A 280 38.28 58.60 4.98
C HIS A 280 37.41 57.41 5.41
N THR A 281 36.46 57.64 6.31
CA THR A 281 35.53 56.61 6.81
C THR A 281 34.60 56.12 5.71
N THR A 282 34.15 57.02 4.82
CA THR A 282 33.29 56.68 3.68
C THR A 282 33.98 55.71 2.71
N ARG A 283 35.26 55.93 2.39
CA ARG A 283 36.02 55.03 1.52
C ARG A 283 36.20 53.64 2.15
N LEU A 284 36.50 53.59 3.45
CA LEU A 284 36.68 52.34 4.17
C LEU A 284 35.37 51.53 4.26
N ALA A 285 34.23 52.21 4.47
CA ALA A 285 32.91 51.58 4.50
C ALA A 285 32.53 50.95 3.14
N TRP A 286 32.81 51.63 2.03
CA TRP A 286 32.58 51.06 0.69
C TRP A 286 33.50 49.88 0.37
N PHE A 287 34.78 49.96 0.78
CA PHE A 287 35.71 48.85 0.59
C PHE A 287 35.31 47.60 1.40
N ALA A 288 34.94 47.79 2.68
CA ALA A 288 34.46 46.71 3.53
C ALA A 288 33.15 46.09 3.00
N GLY A 289 32.22 46.92 2.50
CA GLY A 289 30.99 46.46 1.84
C GLY A 289 31.28 45.60 0.61
N GLY A 290 32.18 46.05 -0.28
CA GLY A 290 32.58 45.27 -1.45
C GLY A 290 33.19 43.92 -1.12
N LEU A 291 34.03 43.85 -0.08
CA LEU A 291 34.64 42.59 0.37
C LEU A 291 33.60 41.60 0.92
N MET A 292 32.65 42.08 1.73
CA MET A 292 31.55 41.25 2.26
C MET A 292 30.65 40.71 1.13
N MET A 293 30.39 41.52 0.11
CA MET A 293 29.61 41.11 -1.06
C MET A 293 30.33 40.02 -1.86
N LEU A 294 31.66 40.14 -2.06
CA LEU A 294 32.46 39.14 -2.77
C LEU A 294 32.50 37.80 -2.01
N LEU A 295 32.74 37.84 -0.69
CA LEU A 295 32.71 36.66 0.18
C LEU A 295 31.34 35.96 0.16
N GLY A 296 30.25 36.74 0.28
CA GLY A 296 28.89 36.20 0.21
C GLY A 296 28.60 35.51 -1.13
N LEU A 297 29.04 36.10 -2.25
CA LEU A 297 28.84 35.53 -3.58
C LEU A 297 29.63 34.22 -3.78
N ILE A 298 30.85 34.13 -3.26
CA ILE A 298 31.66 32.90 -3.30
C ILE A 298 30.96 31.78 -2.53
N ILE A 299 30.48 32.07 -1.31
CA ILE A 299 29.76 31.11 -0.47
C ILE A 299 28.47 30.65 -1.19
N ALA A 300 27.70 31.58 -1.75
CA ALA A 300 26.49 31.26 -2.51
C ALA A 300 26.79 30.33 -3.70
N LEU A 301 27.90 30.57 -4.42
CA LEU A 301 28.30 29.79 -5.58
C LEU A 301 28.76 28.37 -5.23
N VAL A 302 29.53 28.21 -4.16
CA VAL A 302 29.96 26.89 -3.67
C VAL A 302 28.75 26.06 -3.25
N THR A 303 27.87 26.62 -2.41
CA THR A 303 26.67 25.95 -1.91
C THR A 303 25.69 25.59 -3.03
N ALA A 304 25.47 26.50 -3.98
CA ALA A 304 24.58 26.25 -5.12
C ALA A 304 25.08 25.10 -6.01
N ARG A 305 26.40 25.01 -6.23
CA ARG A 305 27.00 23.94 -7.05
C ARG A 305 27.00 22.59 -6.35
N THR A 306 27.33 22.54 -5.06
CA THR A 306 27.35 21.29 -4.29
C THR A 306 25.94 20.69 -4.18
N LEU A 307 24.93 21.51 -3.89
CA LEU A 307 23.55 21.06 -3.78
C LEU A 307 23.01 20.55 -5.12
N ALA A 308 23.20 21.31 -6.20
CA ALA A 308 22.72 20.93 -7.52
C ALA A 308 23.36 19.63 -8.04
N ARG A 309 24.66 19.40 -7.79
CA ARG A 309 25.34 18.16 -8.17
C ARG A 309 24.78 16.95 -7.42
N ARG A 310 24.58 17.06 -6.11
CA ARG A 310 24.09 15.96 -5.27
C ARG A 310 22.64 15.60 -5.60
N ILE A 311 21.78 16.60 -5.84
CA ILE A 311 20.42 16.39 -6.36
C ILE A 311 20.46 15.72 -7.74
N GLY A 312 21.37 16.14 -8.62
CA GLY A 312 21.55 15.53 -9.95
C GLY A 312 21.92 14.04 -9.90
N LEU A 313 22.75 13.61 -8.94
CA LEU A 313 23.10 12.20 -8.75
C LEU A 313 21.90 11.35 -8.31
N VAL A 314 21.12 11.85 -7.35
CA VAL A 314 19.90 11.16 -6.90
C VAL A 314 18.87 11.09 -8.03
N ALA A 315 18.65 12.19 -8.75
CA ALA A 315 17.74 12.23 -9.90
C ALA A 315 18.17 11.27 -11.02
N ALA A 316 19.47 11.20 -11.34
CA ALA A 316 19.99 10.26 -12.31
C ALA A 316 19.80 8.80 -11.86
N GLY A 317 20.01 8.51 -10.58
CA GLY A 317 19.77 7.20 -9.98
C GLY A 317 18.29 6.78 -10.07
N VAL A 318 17.37 7.67 -9.68
CA VAL A 318 15.93 7.42 -9.78
C VAL A 318 15.48 7.27 -11.25
N ASN A 319 16.06 8.04 -12.17
CA ASN A 319 15.78 7.87 -13.61
C ASN A 319 16.22 6.51 -14.15
N ARG A 320 17.34 5.94 -13.67
CA ARG A 320 17.73 4.57 -14.02
C ARG A 320 16.71 3.55 -13.54
N VAL A 321 16.25 3.68 -12.29
CA VAL A 321 15.18 2.85 -11.71
C VAL A 321 13.89 2.97 -12.54
N ALA A 322 13.50 4.18 -12.93
CA ALA A 322 12.33 4.43 -13.76
C ALA A 322 12.46 3.86 -15.19
N ALA A 323 13.69 3.79 -15.72
CA ALA A 323 13.99 3.16 -17.00
C ALA A 323 14.05 1.62 -16.92
N GLY A 324 13.84 1.03 -15.75
CA GLY A 324 13.86 -0.42 -15.53
C GLY A 324 15.21 -0.99 -15.12
N ASP A 325 16.25 -0.16 -14.97
CA ASP A 325 17.55 -0.61 -14.48
C ASP A 325 17.56 -0.61 -12.94
N LEU A 326 17.38 -1.81 -12.39
CA LEU A 326 17.34 -2.07 -10.96
C LEU A 326 18.68 -2.62 -10.43
N SER A 327 19.70 -2.77 -11.28
CA SER A 327 21.00 -3.34 -10.92
C SER A 327 21.87 -2.37 -10.10
N GLY A 328 21.83 -1.07 -10.44
CA GLY A 328 22.72 -0.06 -9.87
C GLY A 328 22.22 0.56 -8.55
N GLN A 329 23.10 0.71 -7.57
CA GLN A 329 22.81 1.47 -6.35
C GLN A 329 22.99 2.98 -6.53
N ILE A 330 22.13 3.77 -5.88
CA ILE A 330 22.22 5.23 -5.80
C ILE A 330 23.16 5.60 -4.64
N VAL A 331 24.45 5.75 -4.92
CA VAL A 331 25.45 6.06 -3.88
C VAL A 331 25.58 7.57 -3.69
N LEU A 332 25.15 8.07 -2.53
CA LEU A 332 25.39 9.45 -2.10
C LEU A 332 26.02 9.45 -0.71
N SER A 333 27.26 9.90 -0.59
CA SER A 333 27.94 10.04 0.71
C SER A 333 27.41 11.27 1.45
N GLY A 334 27.07 11.11 2.74
CA GLY A 334 26.59 12.20 3.61
C GLY A 334 25.78 11.68 4.79
N ARG A 335 25.34 12.60 5.66
CA ARG A 335 24.44 12.35 6.80
C ARG A 335 23.26 13.35 6.82
N ASP A 336 23.03 14.01 5.69
CA ASP A 336 21.99 15.02 5.51
C ASP A 336 20.76 14.44 4.79
N GLU A 337 19.73 15.25 4.63
CA GLU A 337 18.43 14.87 4.10
C GLU A 337 18.54 14.31 2.66
N LEU A 338 19.55 14.75 1.89
CA LEU A 338 19.82 14.21 0.57
C LEU A 338 20.40 12.79 0.60
N ALA A 339 21.22 12.46 1.61
CA ALA A 339 21.75 11.12 1.80
C ALA A 339 20.66 10.16 2.28
N GLU A 340 19.77 10.62 3.16
CA GLU A 340 18.56 9.89 3.57
C GLU A 340 17.65 9.62 2.36
N LEU A 341 17.40 10.63 1.52
CA LEU A 341 16.62 10.47 0.29
C LEU A 341 17.23 9.41 -0.65
N ALA A 342 18.56 9.39 -0.80
CA ALA A 342 19.24 8.37 -1.59
C ALA A 342 19.08 6.96 -0.98
N GLN A 343 19.10 6.82 0.35
CA GLN A 343 18.84 5.54 1.03
C GLN A 343 17.41 5.06 0.83
N VAL A 344 16.42 5.93 1.00
CA VAL A 344 14.99 5.59 0.78
C VAL A 344 14.77 5.21 -0.69
N ALA A 345 15.37 5.93 -1.64
CA ALA A 345 15.32 5.58 -3.06
C ALA A 345 15.96 4.21 -3.35
N ASN A 346 17.07 3.86 -2.67
CA ASN A 346 17.67 2.52 -2.76
C ASN A 346 16.79 1.42 -2.17
N GLN A 347 16.10 1.67 -1.04
CA GLN A 347 15.15 0.71 -0.47
C GLN A 347 13.98 0.46 -1.43
N MET A 348 13.46 1.52 -2.07
CA MET A 348 12.45 1.40 -3.11
C MET A 348 12.95 0.58 -4.29
N ARG A 349 14.15 0.88 -4.82
CA ARG A 349 14.78 0.10 -5.89
C ARG A 349 14.91 -1.38 -5.50
N GLN A 350 15.38 -1.68 -4.29
CA GLN A 350 15.55 -3.05 -3.82
C GLN A 350 14.22 -3.80 -3.74
N ARG A 351 13.17 -3.17 -3.21
CA ARG A 351 11.83 -3.78 -3.19
C ARG A 351 11.30 -4.06 -4.59
N LEU A 352 11.51 -3.13 -5.54
CA LEU A 352 11.15 -3.34 -6.95
C LEU A 352 11.95 -4.48 -7.57
N HIS A 353 13.26 -4.55 -7.29
CA HIS A 353 14.13 -5.63 -7.73
C HIS A 353 13.61 -6.99 -7.27
N ASP A 354 13.32 -7.11 -5.97
CA ASP A 354 12.87 -8.37 -5.37
C ASP A 354 11.49 -8.78 -5.90
N LEU A 355 10.57 -7.83 -6.09
CA LEU A 355 9.26 -8.07 -6.71
C LEU A 355 9.40 -8.58 -8.15
N VAL A 356 10.23 -7.93 -8.97
CA VAL A 356 10.47 -8.35 -10.36
C VAL A 356 11.11 -9.74 -10.42
N ALA A 357 12.08 -10.02 -9.54
CA ALA A 357 12.70 -11.34 -9.42
C ALA A 357 11.69 -12.43 -9.02
N GLN A 358 10.80 -12.15 -8.05
CA GLN A 358 9.74 -13.06 -7.63
C GLN A 358 8.73 -13.32 -8.77
N VAL A 359 8.30 -12.28 -9.48
CA VAL A 359 7.40 -12.43 -10.65
C VAL A 359 8.05 -13.29 -11.73
N GLY A 360 9.35 -13.08 -12.01
CA GLY A 360 10.10 -13.92 -12.96
C GLY A 360 10.15 -15.39 -12.55
N SER A 361 10.44 -15.66 -11.27
CA SER A 361 10.45 -17.02 -10.71
C SER A 361 9.06 -17.68 -10.76
N HIS A 362 8.01 -16.97 -10.35
CA HIS A 362 6.63 -17.47 -10.37
C HIS A 362 6.13 -17.71 -11.79
N SER A 363 6.47 -16.85 -12.75
CA SER A 363 6.21 -17.09 -14.17
C SER A 363 6.88 -18.38 -14.64
N GLY A 364 8.16 -18.60 -14.33
CA GLY A 364 8.85 -19.86 -14.63
C GLY A 364 8.15 -21.09 -14.04
N ALA A 365 7.70 -21.01 -12.79
CA ALA A 365 6.93 -22.08 -12.14
C ALA A 365 5.58 -22.34 -12.83
N VAL A 366 4.87 -21.29 -13.25
CA VAL A 366 3.61 -21.41 -14.01
C VAL A 366 3.83 -22.06 -15.37
N ASP A 367 4.93 -21.73 -16.08
CA ASP A 367 5.28 -22.42 -17.35
C ASP A 367 5.56 -23.90 -17.13
N GLY A 368 6.33 -24.24 -16.10
CA GLY A 368 6.62 -25.62 -15.72
C GLY A 368 5.36 -26.42 -15.39
N ALA A 369 4.48 -25.86 -14.56
CA ALA A 369 3.20 -26.46 -14.22
C ALA A 369 2.29 -26.62 -15.44
N ALA A 370 2.21 -25.61 -16.32
CA ALA A 370 1.44 -25.70 -17.55
C ALA A 370 1.94 -26.84 -18.46
N ARG A 371 3.26 -27.02 -18.63
CA ARG A 371 3.82 -28.13 -19.40
C ARG A 371 3.53 -29.50 -18.79
N GLU A 372 3.47 -29.60 -17.47
CA GLU A 372 3.08 -30.83 -16.77
C GLU A 372 1.59 -31.15 -16.94
N ILE A 373 0.74 -30.13 -16.85
CA ILE A 373 -0.70 -30.25 -17.16
C ILE A 373 -0.88 -30.69 -18.62
N ALA A 374 -0.15 -30.10 -19.58
CA ALA A 374 -0.22 -30.48 -20.98
C ALA A 374 0.09 -31.98 -21.21
N ARG A 375 1.15 -32.49 -20.58
CA ARG A 375 1.49 -33.93 -20.63
C ARG A 375 0.38 -34.81 -20.02
N SER A 376 -0.24 -34.35 -18.93
CA SER A 376 -1.34 -35.06 -18.29
C SER A 376 -2.61 -35.08 -19.15
N VAL A 377 -2.89 -33.97 -19.84
CA VAL A 377 -4.00 -33.84 -20.80
C VAL A 377 -3.82 -34.81 -21.96
N ASP A 378 -2.62 -34.94 -22.53
CA ASP A 378 -2.34 -35.90 -23.61
C ASP A 378 -2.58 -37.36 -23.15
N SER A 379 -2.13 -37.70 -21.93
CA SER A 379 -2.39 -39.02 -21.34
C SER A 379 -3.88 -39.26 -21.13
N GLN A 380 -4.62 -38.26 -20.61
CA GLN A 380 -6.05 -38.37 -20.39
C GLN A 380 -6.84 -38.52 -21.70
N ALA A 381 -6.40 -37.87 -22.78
CA ALA A 381 -6.98 -38.02 -24.12
C ALA A 381 -6.84 -39.47 -24.62
N ALA A 382 -5.65 -40.06 -24.46
CA ALA A 382 -5.39 -41.46 -24.82
C ALA A 382 -6.26 -42.43 -24.00
N ILE A 383 -6.38 -42.20 -22.69
CA ILE A 383 -7.23 -43.01 -21.80
C ILE A 383 -8.70 -42.92 -22.22
N SER A 384 -9.22 -41.73 -22.54
CA SER A 384 -10.61 -41.54 -22.99
C SER A 384 -10.88 -42.26 -24.33
N SER A 385 -9.92 -42.24 -25.26
CA SER A 385 -10.00 -42.99 -26.51
C SER A 385 -10.04 -44.51 -26.26
N GLN A 386 -9.15 -45.02 -25.42
CA GLN A 386 -9.10 -46.43 -25.05
C GLN A 386 -10.39 -46.86 -24.33
N MET A 387 -10.90 -46.06 -23.39
CA MET A 387 -12.16 -46.31 -22.70
C MET A 387 -13.33 -46.44 -23.70
N SER A 388 -13.39 -45.57 -24.70
CA SER A 388 -14.43 -45.62 -25.73
C SER A 388 -14.36 -46.91 -26.54
N ALA A 389 -13.16 -47.39 -26.88
CA ALA A 389 -12.97 -48.67 -27.56
C ALA A 389 -13.39 -49.86 -26.67
N SER A 390 -12.98 -49.88 -25.40
CA SER A 390 -13.37 -50.93 -24.45
C SER A 390 -14.88 -50.96 -24.21
N VAL A 391 -15.54 -49.80 -24.13
CA VAL A 391 -16.99 -49.74 -23.97
C VAL A 391 -17.71 -50.28 -25.21
N ALA A 392 -17.21 -50.00 -26.42
CA ALA A 392 -17.78 -50.57 -27.64
C ALA A 392 -17.66 -52.10 -27.66
N GLU A 393 -16.51 -52.65 -27.25
CA GLU A 393 -16.28 -54.09 -27.15
C GLU A 393 -17.21 -54.75 -26.10
N ILE A 394 -17.31 -54.17 -24.91
CA ILE A 394 -18.21 -54.69 -23.86
C ILE A 394 -19.68 -54.60 -24.32
N THR A 395 -20.05 -53.54 -25.04
CA THR A 395 -21.41 -53.42 -25.58
C THR A 395 -21.71 -54.54 -26.56
N SER A 396 -20.80 -54.82 -27.50
CA SER A 396 -20.94 -55.92 -28.45
C SER A 396 -21.07 -57.27 -27.76
N THR A 397 -20.23 -57.56 -26.76
CA THR A 397 -20.30 -58.82 -26.00
C THR A 397 -21.61 -58.96 -25.22
N MET A 398 -22.16 -57.85 -24.70
CA MET A 398 -23.46 -57.86 -24.03
C MET A 398 -24.65 -58.06 -24.97
N GLU A 399 -24.59 -57.49 -26.18
CA GLU A 399 -25.58 -57.75 -27.23
C GLU A 399 -25.57 -59.23 -27.64
N GLU A 400 -24.39 -59.82 -27.83
CA GLU A 400 -24.22 -61.24 -28.13
C GLU A 400 -24.72 -62.14 -26.97
N LEU A 401 -24.44 -61.77 -25.72
CA LEU A 401 -24.91 -62.50 -24.55
C LEU A 401 -26.44 -62.43 -24.40
N SER A 402 -27.06 -61.30 -24.74
CA SER A 402 -28.52 -61.13 -24.76
C SER A 402 -29.18 -61.99 -25.85
N ALA A 403 -28.56 -62.07 -27.04
CA ALA A 403 -29.01 -62.94 -28.12
C ALA A 403 -28.88 -64.43 -27.74
N SER A 404 -27.72 -64.83 -27.19
CA SER A 404 -27.48 -66.20 -26.70
C SER A 404 -28.46 -66.59 -25.60
N SER A 405 -28.73 -65.69 -24.66
CA SER A 405 -29.75 -65.90 -23.62
C SER A 405 -31.14 -66.11 -24.23
N SER A 406 -31.53 -65.32 -25.23
CA SER A 406 -32.83 -65.52 -25.89
C SER A 406 -32.94 -66.89 -26.55
N GLN A 407 -31.85 -67.37 -27.16
CA GLN A 407 -31.79 -68.70 -27.77
C GLN A 407 -31.85 -69.84 -26.72
N ILE A 408 -31.16 -69.70 -25.60
CA ILE A 408 -31.21 -70.68 -24.50
C ILE A 408 -32.63 -70.76 -23.90
N ALA A 409 -33.32 -69.63 -23.77
CA ALA A 409 -34.70 -69.61 -23.29
C ALA A 409 -35.65 -70.35 -24.24
N GLU A 410 -35.47 -70.17 -25.56
CA GLU A 410 -36.23 -70.89 -26.59
C GLU A 410 -35.96 -72.39 -26.55
N TYR A 411 -34.70 -72.80 -26.49
CA TYR A 411 -34.33 -74.21 -26.36
C TYR A 411 -34.85 -74.84 -25.07
N SER A 412 -34.84 -74.11 -23.96
CA SER A 412 -35.42 -74.58 -22.70
C SER A 412 -36.93 -74.82 -22.84
N GLY A 413 -37.64 -73.97 -23.58
CA GLY A 413 -39.05 -74.19 -23.93
C GLY A 413 -39.26 -75.46 -24.76
N SER A 414 -38.39 -75.72 -25.74
CA SER A 414 -38.41 -76.96 -26.53
C SER A 414 -38.16 -78.21 -25.68
N VAL A 415 -37.20 -78.14 -24.73
CA VAL A 415 -36.93 -79.24 -23.79
C VAL A 415 -38.13 -79.52 -22.90
N VAL A 416 -38.85 -78.50 -22.42
CA VAL A 416 -40.10 -78.68 -21.67
C VAL A 416 -41.14 -79.45 -22.48
N GLU A 417 -41.35 -79.08 -23.75
CA GLU A 417 -42.30 -79.78 -24.62
C GLU A 417 -41.90 -81.24 -24.90
N ILE A 418 -40.61 -81.50 -25.13
CA ILE A 418 -40.09 -82.86 -25.31
C ILE A 418 -40.26 -83.69 -24.03
N ALA A 419 -39.88 -83.15 -22.88
CA ALA A 419 -40.00 -83.82 -21.60
C ALA A 419 -41.47 -84.11 -21.25
N ARG A 420 -42.38 -83.18 -21.55
CA ARG A 420 -43.83 -83.40 -21.39
C ARG A 420 -44.33 -84.53 -22.29
N ARG A 421 -43.90 -84.59 -23.55
CA ARG A 421 -44.26 -85.70 -24.44
C ARG A 421 -43.71 -87.03 -23.92
N THR A 422 -42.47 -87.07 -23.45
CA THR A 422 -41.87 -88.27 -22.84
C THR A 422 -42.64 -88.70 -21.59
N TYR A 423 -43.10 -87.75 -20.76
CA TYR A 423 -43.95 -88.03 -19.61
C TYR A 423 -45.25 -88.72 -20.03
N ASP A 424 -45.97 -88.11 -20.98
CA ASP A 424 -47.27 -88.63 -21.46
C ASP A 424 -47.11 -90.01 -22.13
N ASP A 425 -46.10 -90.20 -22.98
CA ASP A 425 -45.82 -91.47 -23.67
C ASP A 425 -45.40 -92.56 -22.68
N SER A 426 -44.58 -92.23 -21.68
CA SER A 426 -44.14 -93.20 -20.66
C SER A 426 -45.29 -93.60 -19.74
N LEU A 427 -46.19 -92.67 -19.41
CA LEU A 427 -47.39 -92.94 -18.61
C LEU A 427 -48.34 -93.88 -19.37
N GLN A 428 -48.59 -93.62 -20.67
CA GLN A 428 -49.39 -94.51 -21.52
C GLN A 428 -48.74 -95.89 -21.66
N GLY A 429 -47.42 -95.94 -21.81
CA GLY A 429 -46.67 -97.19 -21.84
C GLY A 429 -46.81 -97.97 -20.53
N ALA A 430 -46.69 -97.31 -19.37
CA ALA A 430 -46.81 -97.94 -18.06
C ALA A 430 -48.21 -98.54 -17.86
N ASP A 431 -49.26 -97.82 -18.26
CA ASP A 431 -50.64 -98.33 -18.23
C ASP A 431 -50.82 -99.55 -19.16
N ALA A 432 -50.30 -99.49 -20.39
CA ALA A 432 -50.36 -100.62 -21.33
C ALA A 432 -49.63 -101.86 -20.78
N MET A 433 -48.48 -101.68 -20.11
CA MET A 433 -47.76 -102.77 -19.46
C MET A 433 -48.52 -103.34 -18.25
N GLN A 434 -49.18 -102.48 -17.47
CA GLN A 434 -50.03 -102.92 -16.36
C GLN A 434 -51.21 -103.76 -16.86
N GLN A 435 -51.85 -103.34 -17.96
CA GLN A 435 -52.88 -104.13 -18.63
C GLN A 435 -52.35 -105.47 -19.15
N LEU A 436 -51.10 -105.50 -19.67
CA LEU A 436 -50.46 -106.74 -20.10
C LEU A 436 -50.21 -107.70 -18.94
N VAL A 437 -49.81 -107.21 -17.77
CA VAL A 437 -49.66 -108.04 -16.55
C VAL A 437 -50.99 -108.68 -16.18
N VAL A 438 -52.10 -107.92 -16.22
CA VAL A 438 -53.45 -108.46 -15.95
C VAL A 438 -53.82 -109.55 -16.96
N ARG A 439 -53.58 -109.33 -18.27
CA ARG A 439 -53.86 -110.34 -19.31
C ARG A 439 -52.98 -111.58 -19.19
N MET A 440 -51.70 -111.43 -18.80
CA MET A 440 -50.82 -112.58 -18.55
C MET A 440 -51.31 -113.41 -17.37
N GLU A 441 -51.93 -112.78 -16.37
CA GLU A 441 -52.53 -113.47 -15.22
C GLU A 441 -53.75 -114.27 -15.64
N GLU A 442 -54.60 -113.74 -16.52
CA GLU A 442 -55.69 -114.49 -17.16
C GLU A 442 -55.15 -115.71 -17.93
N ILE A 443 -54.13 -115.52 -18.79
CA ILE A 443 -53.50 -116.61 -19.55
C ILE A 443 -52.89 -117.67 -18.61
N ARG A 444 -52.28 -117.25 -17.49
CA ARG A 444 -51.74 -118.16 -16.48
C ARG A 444 -52.84 -119.03 -15.88
N GLN A 445 -53.99 -118.44 -15.56
CA GLN A 445 -55.15 -119.15 -15.00
C GLN A 445 -55.74 -120.13 -16.03
N ASP A 446 -55.91 -119.72 -17.29
CA ASP A 446 -56.40 -120.58 -18.37
C ASP A 446 -55.46 -121.76 -18.65
N ASN A 447 -54.14 -121.53 -18.63
CA ASN A 447 -53.16 -122.60 -18.80
C ASN A 447 -53.19 -123.58 -17.61
N GLN A 448 -53.32 -123.08 -16.37
CA GLN A 448 -53.48 -123.93 -15.19
C GLN A 448 -54.75 -124.76 -15.23
N HIS A 449 -55.86 -124.18 -15.70
CA HIS A 449 -57.11 -124.89 -15.91
C HIS A 449 -56.95 -125.99 -16.97
N SER A 450 -56.34 -125.68 -18.11
CA SER A 450 -56.08 -126.63 -19.20
C SER A 450 -55.18 -127.79 -18.74
N LEU A 451 -54.12 -127.50 -17.97
CA LEU A 451 -53.25 -128.52 -17.35
C LEU A 451 -54.06 -129.49 -16.48
N LYS A 452 -54.98 -128.97 -15.68
CA LYS A 452 -55.85 -129.80 -14.82
C LYS A 452 -56.75 -130.72 -15.65
N GLU A 453 -57.36 -130.23 -16.72
CA GLU A 453 -58.19 -131.03 -17.63
C GLU A 453 -57.37 -132.10 -18.38
N ILE A 454 -56.16 -131.77 -18.83
CA ILE A 454 -55.25 -132.71 -19.48
C ILE A 454 -54.86 -133.85 -18.53
N VAL A 455 -54.55 -133.52 -17.26
CA VAL A 455 -54.22 -134.52 -16.23
C VAL A 455 -55.42 -135.42 -15.92
N ASP A 456 -56.62 -134.87 -15.81
CA ASP A 456 -57.86 -135.64 -15.62
C ASP A 456 -58.13 -136.58 -16.81
N LEU A 457 -57.95 -136.08 -18.04
CA LEU A 457 -58.04 -136.89 -19.26
C LEU A 457 -57.00 -138.02 -19.27
N GLY A 458 -55.79 -137.77 -18.78
CA GLY A 458 -54.76 -138.79 -18.58
C GLY A 458 -55.19 -139.88 -17.61
N GLY A 459 -55.83 -139.50 -16.51
CA GLY A 459 -56.45 -140.43 -15.56
C GLY A 459 -57.51 -141.31 -16.21
N LYS A 460 -58.49 -140.70 -16.88
CA LYS A 460 -59.56 -141.43 -17.62
C LYS A 460 -58.99 -142.36 -18.69
N SER A 461 -57.97 -141.93 -19.43
CA SER A 461 -57.31 -142.77 -20.44
C SER A 461 -56.61 -143.99 -19.83
N LYS A 462 -56.05 -143.86 -18.62
CA LYS A 462 -55.46 -144.98 -17.87
C LYS A 462 -56.51 -145.96 -17.36
N GLU A 463 -57.67 -145.45 -16.93
CA GLU A 463 -58.81 -146.30 -16.57
C GLU A 463 -59.33 -147.11 -17.78
N ILE A 464 -59.45 -146.47 -18.96
CA ILE A 464 -59.83 -147.17 -20.19
C ILE A 464 -58.80 -148.27 -20.52
N SER A 465 -57.50 -147.98 -20.44
CA SER A 465 -56.45 -148.98 -20.68
C SER A 465 -56.58 -150.21 -19.75
N LYS A 466 -56.90 -149.99 -18.46
CA LYS A 466 -57.17 -151.06 -17.49
C LYS A 466 -58.42 -151.86 -17.86
N ILE A 467 -59.49 -151.19 -18.29
CA ILE A 467 -60.71 -151.87 -18.78
C ILE A 467 -60.38 -152.73 -20.00
N MET A 468 -59.57 -152.22 -20.94
CA MET A 468 -59.18 -152.99 -22.12
C MET A 468 -58.39 -154.25 -21.77
N GLN A 469 -57.46 -154.18 -20.81
CA GLN A 469 -56.74 -155.36 -20.31
C GLN A 469 -57.68 -156.41 -19.70
N ILE A 470 -58.72 -155.98 -18.98
CA ILE A 470 -59.73 -156.88 -18.42
C ILE A 470 -60.53 -157.54 -19.55
N ILE A 471 -60.99 -156.77 -20.55
CA ILE A 471 -61.74 -157.31 -21.70
C ILE A 471 -60.87 -158.30 -22.48
N ASP A 472 -59.60 -157.98 -22.71
CA ASP A 472 -58.64 -158.85 -23.37
C ASP A 472 -58.46 -160.19 -22.61
N THR A 473 -58.31 -160.11 -21.29
CA THR A 473 -58.25 -161.29 -20.41
C THR A 473 -59.55 -162.12 -20.49
N VAL A 474 -60.71 -161.46 -20.51
CA VAL A 474 -62.02 -162.13 -20.64
C VAL A 474 -62.18 -162.77 -22.01
N ALA A 475 -61.71 -162.12 -23.08
CA ALA A 475 -61.72 -162.65 -24.43
C ALA A 475 -60.82 -163.89 -24.54
N ASP A 476 -59.61 -163.86 -23.98
CA ASP A 476 -58.70 -165.00 -23.91
C ASP A 476 -59.29 -166.17 -23.09
N GLN A 477 -59.92 -165.88 -21.95
CA GLN A 477 -60.65 -166.89 -21.19
C GLN A 477 -61.83 -167.47 -21.98
N THR A 478 -62.58 -166.63 -22.68
CA THR A 478 -63.71 -167.06 -23.53
C THR A 478 -63.22 -167.92 -24.69
N LYS A 479 -62.08 -167.58 -25.29
CA LYS A 479 -61.40 -168.35 -26.34
C LYS A 479 -60.97 -169.72 -25.83
N LEU A 480 -60.43 -169.81 -24.61
CA LEU A 480 -60.10 -171.09 -23.95
C LEU A 480 -61.34 -171.93 -23.64
N ILE A 481 -62.41 -171.32 -23.12
CA ILE A 481 -63.69 -172.00 -22.86
C ILE A 481 -64.28 -172.53 -24.16
N ALA A 482 -64.30 -171.71 -25.22
CA ALA A 482 -64.79 -172.07 -26.53
C ALA A 482 -63.95 -173.18 -27.17
N PHE A 483 -62.62 -173.16 -26.99
CA PHE A 483 -61.73 -174.23 -27.44
C PHE A 483 -62.02 -175.54 -26.72
N ASN A 484 -62.16 -175.52 -25.38
CA ASN A 484 -62.50 -176.70 -24.60
C ASN A 484 -63.89 -177.25 -24.98
N ALA A 485 -64.88 -176.37 -25.19
CA ALA A 485 -66.21 -176.75 -25.65
C ALA A 485 -66.20 -177.34 -27.07
N ALA A 486 -65.39 -176.81 -27.98
CA ALA A 486 -65.20 -177.35 -29.33
C ALA A 486 -64.52 -178.73 -29.29
N LEU A 487 -63.56 -178.92 -28.38
CA LEU A 487 -62.89 -180.19 -28.14
C LEU A 487 -63.91 -181.24 -27.64
N GLU A 488 -64.69 -180.92 -26.62
CA GLU A 488 -65.71 -181.81 -26.04
C GLU A 488 -66.83 -182.13 -27.05
N ALA A 489 -67.23 -181.15 -27.86
CA ALA A 489 -68.20 -181.35 -28.94
C ALA A 489 -67.67 -182.29 -30.05
N SER A 490 -66.37 -182.28 -30.32
CA SER A 490 -65.70 -183.23 -31.23
C SER A 490 -65.67 -184.64 -30.63
N SER A 491 -65.43 -184.75 -29.33
CA SER A 491 -65.43 -186.02 -28.57
C SER A 491 -66.81 -186.69 -28.53
N ALA A 492 -67.91 -185.93 -28.56
CA ALA A 492 -69.29 -186.43 -28.51
C ALA A 492 -69.87 -186.93 -29.84
N GLY A 493 -69.10 -186.92 -30.95
CA GLY A 493 -69.52 -187.47 -32.25
C GLY A 493 -70.73 -186.76 -32.89
N GLU A 494 -71.65 -187.50 -33.51
CA GLU A 494 -72.82 -186.97 -34.27
C GLU A 494 -73.73 -186.03 -33.43
N ALA A 495 -73.87 -186.28 -32.12
CA ALA A 495 -74.69 -185.46 -31.23
C ALA A 495 -74.07 -184.08 -30.93
N GLY A 496 -72.73 -183.97 -30.99
CA GLY A 496 -71.97 -182.76 -30.68
C GLY A 496 -71.81 -181.76 -31.83
N LYS A 497 -72.12 -182.15 -33.08
CA LYS A 497 -71.94 -181.33 -34.29
C LYS A 497 -72.50 -179.90 -34.19
N ARG A 498 -73.72 -179.74 -33.67
CA ARG A 498 -74.35 -178.41 -33.50
C ARG A 498 -73.68 -177.57 -32.41
N PHE A 499 -73.22 -178.20 -31.33
CA PHE A 499 -72.46 -177.52 -30.27
C PHE A 499 -71.06 -177.11 -30.73
N GLY A 500 -70.40 -177.92 -31.56
CA GLY A 500 -69.08 -177.61 -32.12
C GLY A 500 -69.09 -176.38 -33.01
N VAL A 501 -70.15 -176.18 -33.82
CA VAL A 501 -70.32 -174.96 -34.64
C VAL A 501 -70.49 -173.71 -33.76
N VAL A 502 -71.30 -173.79 -32.69
CA VAL A 502 -71.46 -172.68 -31.74
C VAL A 502 -70.15 -172.36 -31.03
N ALA A 503 -69.41 -173.38 -30.58
CA ALA A 503 -68.11 -173.19 -29.93
C ALA A 503 -67.06 -172.57 -30.88
N ALA A 504 -67.05 -172.96 -32.17
CA ALA A 504 -66.19 -172.33 -33.18
C ALA A 504 -66.56 -170.86 -33.42
N GLU A 505 -67.86 -170.52 -33.43
CA GLU A 505 -68.32 -169.13 -33.58
C GLU A 505 -68.01 -168.27 -32.34
N ILE A 506 -68.14 -168.82 -31.12
CA ILE A 506 -67.72 -168.14 -29.88
C ILE A 506 -66.20 -167.90 -29.89
N ARG A 507 -65.40 -168.88 -30.34
CA ARG A 507 -63.95 -168.70 -30.49
C ARG A 507 -63.62 -167.60 -31.49
N ARG A 508 -64.27 -167.59 -32.66
CA ARG A 508 -64.09 -166.55 -33.69
C ARG A 508 -64.47 -165.17 -33.16
N LEU A 509 -65.55 -165.08 -32.38
CA LEU A 509 -65.98 -163.84 -31.73
C LEU A 509 -64.96 -163.40 -30.68
N ALA A 510 -64.44 -164.33 -29.86
CA ALA A 510 -63.39 -164.04 -28.89
C ALA A 510 -62.09 -163.55 -29.55
N ASP A 511 -61.65 -164.19 -30.65
CA ASP A 511 -60.51 -163.76 -31.47
C ASP A 511 -60.73 -162.32 -32.01
N SER A 512 -61.94 -162.03 -32.51
CA SER A 512 -62.31 -160.68 -32.99
C SER A 512 -62.37 -159.64 -31.87
N VAL A 513 -62.78 -160.04 -30.65
CA VAL A 513 -62.74 -159.17 -29.47
C VAL A 513 -61.29 -158.89 -29.07
N THR A 514 -60.41 -159.89 -29.00
CA THR A 514 -58.97 -159.72 -28.71
C THR A 514 -58.27 -158.82 -29.73
N GLU A 515 -58.58 -158.97 -31.01
CA GLU A 515 -58.05 -158.09 -32.06
C GLU A 515 -58.51 -156.65 -31.88
N SER A 516 -59.82 -156.44 -31.66
CA SER A 516 -60.41 -155.11 -31.45
C SER A 516 -59.92 -154.45 -30.16
N THR A 517 -59.76 -155.22 -29.07
CA THR A 517 -59.23 -154.73 -27.79
C THR A 517 -57.77 -154.30 -27.93
N GLY A 518 -56.98 -155.04 -28.72
CA GLY A 518 -55.61 -154.68 -29.08
C GLY A 518 -55.53 -153.37 -29.87
N GLU A 519 -56.39 -153.17 -30.86
CA GLU A 519 -56.46 -151.90 -31.60
C GLU A 519 -56.86 -150.72 -30.71
N ILE A 520 -57.87 -150.89 -29.86
CA ILE A 520 -58.29 -149.85 -28.90
C ILE A 520 -57.15 -149.56 -27.91
N ALA A 521 -56.48 -150.59 -27.38
CA ALA A 521 -55.35 -150.42 -26.46
C ALA A 521 -54.20 -149.63 -27.13
N LYS A 522 -53.90 -149.90 -28.40
CA LYS A 522 -52.93 -149.13 -29.18
C LYS A 522 -53.36 -147.66 -29.30
N LYS A 523 -54.63 -147.39 -29.64
CA LYS A 523 -55.17 -146.02 -29.73
C LYS A 523 -55.14 -145.28 -28.40
N VAL A 524 -55.45 -145.96 -27.30
CA VAL A 524 -55.34 -145.41 -25.94
C VAL A 524 -53.89 -145.11 -25.58
N GLY A 525 -52.94 -145.95 -26.01
CA GLY A 525 -51.50 -145.67 -25.88
C GLY A 525 -51.06 -144.41 -26.64
N GLU A 526 -51.51 -144.24 -27.89
CA GLU A 526 -51.28 -143.02 -28.69
C GLU A 526 -51.87 -141.76 -28.01
N ILE A 527 -53.03 -141.88 -27.36
CA ILE A 527 -53.66 -140.81 -26.55
C ILE A 527 -52.81 -140.49 -25.32
N GLN A 528 -52.36 -141.49 -24.56
CA GLN A 528 -51.52 -141.29 -23.37
C GLN A 528 -50.19 -140.62 -23.70
N GLU A 529 -49.53 -141.02 -24.79
CA GLU A 529 -48.30 -140.38 -25.26
C GLU A 529 -48.56 -138.90 -25.62
N SER A 530 -49.68 -138.62 -26.29
CA SER A 530 -50.08 -137.26 -26.66
C SER A 530 -50.40 -136.40 -25.44
N ILE A 531 -51.04 -136.96 -24.42
CA ILE A 531 -51.27 -136.31 -23.12
C ILE A 531 -49.94 -135.98 -22.44
N GLY A 532 -48.98 -136.92 -22.42
CA GLY A 532 -47.64 -136.67 -21.89
C GLY A 532 -46.93 -135.50 -22.57
N ARG A 533 -47.00 -135.43 -23.91
CA ARG A 533 -46.47 -134.28 -24.68
C ARG A 533 -47.20 -132.97 -24.35
N LEU A 534 -48.51 -133.00 -24.18
CA LEU A 534 -49.32 -131.83 -23.82
C LEU A 534 -48.98 -131.29 -22.43
N VAL A 535 -48.74 -132.17 -21.44
CA VAL A 535 -48.29 -131.76 -20.09
C VAL A 535 -46.95 -131.03 -20.17
N ILE A 536 -45.94 -131.64 -20.80
CA ILE A 536 -44.60 -131.03 -20.94
C ILE A 536 -44.69 -129.67 -21.64
N THR A 537 -45.50 -129.59 -22.69
CA THR A 537 -45.69 -128.34 -23.46
C THR A 537 -46.40 -127.27 -22.64
N SER A 538 -47.39 -127.65 -21.82
CA SER A 538 -48.15 -126.72 -20.97
C SER A 538 -47.33 -126.25 -19.76
N GLU A 539 -46.50 -127.11 -19.17
CA GLU A 539 -45.53 -126.73 -18.13
C GLU A 539 -44.48 -125.76 -18.68
N LYS A 540 -43.95 -126.05 -19.88
CA LYS A 540 -43.07 -125.10 -20.58
C LYS A 540 -43.78 -123.77 -20.89
N GLY A 541 -45.06 -123.84 -21.26
CA GLY A 541 -45.92 -122.66 -21.45
C GLY A 541 -46.07 -121.84 -20.16
N ALA A 542 -46.27 -122.51 -19.02
CA ALA A 542 -46.36 -121.86 -17.71
C ALA A 542 -45.10 -121.07 -17.36
N LEU A 543 -43.91 -121.66 -17.59
CA LEU A 543 -42.63 -120.96 -17.41
C LEU A 543 -42.51 -119.73 -18.32
N GLY A 544 -42.94 -119.84 -19.57
CA GLY A 544 -42.95 -118.71 -20.51
C GLY A 544 -43.90 -117.57 -20.09
N ILE A 545 -45.07 -117.91 -19.53
CA ILE A 545 -46.03 -116.93 -19.00
C ILE A 545 -45.44 -116.22 -17.77
N GLU A 546 -44.82 -116.96 -16.85
CA GLU A 546 -44.18 -116.39 -15.65
C GLU A 546 -43.03 -115.43 -16.02
N GLN A 547 -42.19 -115.81 -16.99
CA GLN A 547 -41.17 -114.91 -17.54
C GLN A 547 -41.80 -113.66 -18.16
N GLY A 548 -42.87 -113.83 -18.95
CA GLY A 548 -43.62 -112.73 -19.55
C GLY A 548 -44.20 -111.75 -18.52
N MET A 549 -44.72 -112.24 -17.39
CA MET A 549 -45.16 -111.40 -16.27
C MET A 549 -44.02 -110.61 -15.65
N ASN A 550 -42.91 -111.28 -15.33
CA ASN A 550 -41.76 -110.65 -14.70
C ASN A 550 -41.15 -109.54 -15.59
N ASP A 551 -40.96 -109.82 -16.88
CA ASP A 551 -40.47 -108.82 -17.84
C ASP A 551 -41.47 -107.67 -18.03
N SER A 552 -42.77 -107.97 -18.01
CA SER A 552 -43.81 -106.93 -18.11
C SER A 552 -43.83 -106.01 -16.89
N SER A 553 -43.77 -106.58 -15.69
CA SER A 553 -43.72 -105.82 -14.44
C SER A 553 -42.45 -104.97 -14.33
N ARG A 554 -41.30 -105.50 -14.78
CA ARG A 554 -40.04 -104.75 -14.78
C ARG A 554 -40.09 -103.58 -15.76
N THR A 555 -40.68 -103.80 -16.94
CA THR A 555 -40.86 -102.73 -17.94
C THR A 555 -41.81 -101.65 -17.43
N ALA A 556 -42.90 -102.02 -16.75
CA ALA A 556 -43.81 -101.06 -16.12
C ALA A 556 -43.09 -100.17 -15.08
N ALA A 557 -42.25 -100.77 -14.23
CA ALA A 557 -41.45 -100.02 -13.27
C ALA A 557 -40.46 -99.04 -13.96
N PHE A 558 -39.78 -99.50 -15.01
CA PHE A 558 -38.86 -98.65 -15.78
C PHE A 558 -39.56 -97.45 -16.44
N LEU A 559 -40.78 -97.65 -16.94
CA LEU A 559 -41.60 -96.57 -17.49
C LEU A 559 -42.04 -95.57 -16.41
N GLN A 560 -42.32 -96.03 -15.20
CA GLN A 560 -42.61 -95.15 -14.06
C GLN A 560 -41.38 -94.31 -13.66
N ASP A 561 -40.17 -94.89 -13.70
CA ASP A 561 -38.94 -94.14 -13.47
C ASP A 561 -38.72 -93.07 -14.56
N LEU A 562 -39.06 -93.37 -15.82
CA LEU A 562 -39.02 -92.39 -16.92
C LEU A 562 -40.02 -91.24 -16.72
N VAL A 563 -41.21 -91.51 -16.20
CA VAL A 563 -42.19 -90.47 -15.83
C VAL A 563 -41.60 -89.50 -14.80
N GLN A 564 -40.91 -90.03 -13.77
CA GLN A 564 -40.23 -89.20 -12.77
C GLN A 564 -39.08 -88.38 -13.39
N ALA A 565 -38.22 -89.01 -14.19
CA ALA A 565 -37.10 -88.34 -14.84
C ALA A 565 -37.56 -87.23 -15.82
N ALA A 566 -38.66 -87.45 -16.54
CA ALA A 566 -39.26 -86.46 -17.42
C ALA A 566 -39.83 -85.25 -16.66
N SER A 567 -40.42 -85.49 -15.48
CA SER A 567 -40.89 -84.43 -14.58
C SER A 567 -39.72 -83.56 -14.06
N GLU A 568 -38.64 -84.19 -13.59
CA GLU A 568 -37.43 -83.50 -13.14
C GLU A 568 -36.75 -82.70 -14.25
N THR A 569 -36.73 -83.26 -15.47
CA THR A 569 -36.21 -82.58 -16.67
C THR A 569 -37.04 -81.33 -16.98
N THR A 570 -38.37 -81.42 -16.87
CA THR A 570 -39.28 -80.27 -17.06
C THR A 570 -39.00 -79.17 -16.05
N SER A 571 -38.90 -79.50 -14.76
CA SER A 571 -38.59 -78.53 -13.70
C SER A 571 -37.24 -77.85 -13.92
N SER A 572 -36.22 -78.63 -14.30
CA SER A 572 -34.87 -78.12 -14.56
C SER A 572 -34.85 -77.16 -15.75
N ALA A 573 -35.53 -77.52 -16.85
CA ALA A 573 -35.63 -76.67 -18.04
C ALA A 573 -36.38 -75.35 -17.75
N GLN A 574 -37.43 -75.38 -16.93
CA GLN A 574 -38.12 -74.16 -16.48
C GLN A 574 -37.21 -73.25 -15.65
N GLN A 575 -36.41 -73.82 -14.75
CA GLN A 575 -35.46 -73.06 -13.93
C GLN A 575 -34.32 -72.46 -14.77
N ILE A 576 -33.84 -73.18 -15.79
CA ILE A 576 -32.89 -72.64 -16.78
C ILE A 576 -33.53 -71.45 -17.50
N SER A 577 -34.74 -71.61 -18.05
CA SER A 577 -35.46 -70.54 -18.75
C SER A 577 -35.59 -69.26 -17.90
N LEU A 578 -35.99 -69.40 -16.63
CA LEU A 578 -36.09 -68.27 -15.69
C LEU A 578 -34.73 -67.59 -15.45
N SER A 579 -33.69 -68.38 -15.20
CA SER A 579 -32.32 -67.88 -14.96
C SER A 579 -31.79 -67.14 -16.19
N THR A 580 -32.07 -67.65 -17.37
CA THR A 580 -31.69 -67.04 -18.64
C THR A 580 -32.47 -65.74 -18.91
N GLN A 581 -33.73 -65.66 -18.50
CA GLN A 581 -34.51 -64.42 -18.58
C GLN A 581 -33.95 -63.34 -17.62
N GLN A 582 -33.46 -63.74 -16.46
CA GLN A 582 -32.73 -62.85 -15.55
C GLN A 582 -31.40 -62.40 -16.14
N GLN A 583 -30.62 -63.30 -16.74
CA GLN A 583 -29.37 -62.95 -17.46
C GLN A 583 -29.62 -61.90 -18.54
N ARG A 584 -30.66 -62.09 -19.37
CA ARG A 584 -31.03 -61.11 -20.41
C ARG A 584 -31.36 -59.73 -19.83
N THR A 585 -32.07 -59.71 -18.69
CA THR A 585 -32.39 -58.46 -17.99
C THR A 585 -31.12 -57.78 -17.47
N ALA A 586 -30.21 -58.55 -16.86
CA ALA A 586 -28.93 -58.05 -16.39
C ALA A 586 -28.06 -57.51 -17.54
N SER A 587 -27.97 -58.22 -18.67
CA SER A 587 -27.26 -57.74 -19.86
C SER A 587 -27.80 -56.41 -20.37
N ASN A 588 -29.13 -56.28 -20.46
CA ASN A 588 -29.75 -55.02 -20.87
C ASN A 588 -29.44 -53.87 -19.91
N GLN A 589 -29.43 -54.14 -18.59
CA GLN A 589 -29.04 -53.14 -17.58
C GLN A 589 -27.57 -52.73 -17.74
N VAL A 590 -26.67 -53.67 -18.04
CA VAL A 590 -25.26 -53.33 -18.30
C VAL A 590 -25.11 -52.50 -19.56
N VAL A 591 -25.85 -52.80 -20.64
CA VAL A 591 -25.86 -51.97 -21.85
C VAL A 591 -26.32 -50.53 -21.54
N VAL A 592 -27.32 -50.35 -20.68
CA VAL A 592 -27.75 -49.02 -20.24
C VAL A 592 -26.63 -48.30 -19.47
N ALA A 593 -25.97 -48.98 -18.53
CA ALA A 593 -24.84 -48.41 -17.79
C ALA A 593 -23.65 -48.05 -18.70
N LEU A 594 -23.38 -48.87 -19.72
CA LEU A 594 -22.33 -48.59 -20.72
C LEU A 594 -22.64 -47.32 -21.52
N ARG A 595 -23.90 -47.03 -21.85
CA ARG A 595 -24.28 -45.78 -22.51
C ARG A 595 -23.97 -44.56 -21.65
N GLU A 596 -24.18 -44.64 -20.33
CA GLU A 596 -23.79 -43.57 -19.41
C GLU A 596 -22.26 -43.36 -19.39
N ILE A 597 -21.49 -44.46 -19.46
CA ILE A 597 -20.02 -44.39 -19.57
C ILE A 597 -19.59 -43.74 -20.90
N VAL A 598 -20.26 -44.03 -22.02
CA VAL A 598 -20.01 -43.35 -23.30
C VAL A 598 -20.22 -41.84 -23.16
N THR A 599 -21.32 -41.41 -22.53
CA THR A 599 -21.59 -39.99 -22.29
C THR A 599 -20.50 -39.36 -21.41
N ALA A 600 -20.14 -40.00 -20.29
CA ALA A 600 -19.09 -39.53 -19.40
C ALA A 600 -17.71 -39.45 -20.09
N SER A 601 -17.40 -40.40 -20.97
CA SER A 601 -16.17 -40.39 -21.79
C SER A 601 -16.18 -39.21 -22.76
N SER A 602 -17.33 -38.90 -23.38
CA SER A 602 -17.49 -37.74 -24.26
C SER A 602 -17.28 -36.42 -23.52
N ASP A 603 -17.86 -36.27 -22.33
CA ASP A 603 -17.69 -35.10 -21.46
C ASP A 603 -16.23 -34.94 -21.01
N THR A 604 -15.56 -36.07 -20.73
CA THR A 604 -14.13 -36.10 -20.41
C THR A 604 -13.30 -35.60 -21.59
N ALA A 605 -13.59 -36.07 -22.82
CA ALA A 605 -12.90 -35.63 -24.02
C ALA A 605 -13.11 -34.13 -24.33
N GLN A 606 -14.27 -33.59 -23.98
CA GLN A 606 -14.52 -32.14 -24.06
C GLN A 606 -13.72 -31.38 -22.99
N SER A 607 -13.70 -31.89 -21.75
CA SER A 607 -12.96 -31.29 -20.64
C SER A 607 -11.45 -31.26 -20.91
N VAL A 608 -10.89 -32.34 -21.45
CA VAL A 608 -9.50 -32.44 -21.91
C VAL A 608 -9.18 -31.34 -22.94
N ARG A 609 -10.05 -31.12 -23.92
CA ARG A 609 -9.89 -30.04 -24.92
C ARG A 609 -9.88 -28.66 -24.26
N HIS A 610 -10.78 -28.41 -23.31
CA HIS A 610 -10.84 -27.13 -22.59
C HIS A 610 -9.59 -26.90 -21.71
N ILE A 611 -9.14 -27.92 -20.97
CA ILE A 611 -7.92 -27.83 -20.16
C ILE A 611 -6.70 -27.58 -21.06
N SER A 612 -6.63 -28.22 -22.23
CA SER A 612 -5.57 -27.95 -23.21
C SER A 612 -5.52 -26.47 -23.62
N GLN A 613 -6.67 -25.86 -23.91
CA GLN A 613 -6.77 -24.43 -24.25
C GLN A 613 -6.30 -23.53 -23.10
N VAL A 614 -6.80 -23.78 -21.88
CA VAL A 614 -6.38 -23.02 -20.68
C VAL A 614 -4.88 -23.16 -20.45
N THR A 615 -4.32 -24.35 -20.67
CA THR A 615 -2.89 -24.61 -20.51
C THR A 615 -2.06 -23.83 -21.53
N GLN A 616 -2.50 -23.77 -22.79
CA GLN A 616 -1.88 -22.94 -23.82
C GLN A 616 -1.92 -21.45 -23.46
N GLU A 617 -3.04 -20.97 -22.91
CA GLU A 617 -3.15 -19.60 -22.41
C GLU A 617 -2.22 -19.33 -21.22
N MET A 618 -2.07 -20.28 -20.29
CA MET A 618 -1.13 -20.16 -19.16
C MET A 618 0.32 -20.08 -19.64
N THR A 619 0.72 -20.92 -20.60
CA THR A 619 2.05 -20.84 -21.23
C THR A 619 2.26 -19.49 -21.91
N ARG A 620 1.25 -18.99 -22.64
CA ARG A 620 1.30 -17.66 -23.28
C ARG A 620 1.42 -16.53 -22.25
N LEU A 621 0.60 -16.55 -21.20
CA LEU A 621 0.62 -15.53 -20.16
C LEU A 621 1.93 -15.55 -19.36
N SER A 622 2.47 -16.74 -19.09
CA SER A 622 3.78 -16.87 -18.48
C SER A 622 4.88 -16.31 -19.39
N ALA A 623 4.86 -16.59 -20.69
CA ALA A 623 5.80 -15.99 -21.64
C ALA A 623 5.67 -14.46 -21.69
N ASP A 624 4.44 -13.93 -21.67
CA ASP A 624 4.18 -12.48 -21.61
C ASP A 624 4.73 -11.87 -20.31
N LEU A 625 4.49 -12.50 -19.15
CA LEU A 625 5.03 -12.06 -17.85
C LEU A 625 6.56 -12.08 -17.86
N LYS A 626 7.16 -13.15 -18.37
CA LYS A 626 8.61 -13.26 -18.52
C LYS A 626 9.16 -12.16 -19.42
N PHE A 627 8.49 -11.86 -20.54
CA PHE A 627 8.87 -10.74 -21.41
C PHE A 627 8.78 -9.38 -20.68
N GLN A 628 7.76 -9.15 -19.86
CA GLN A 628 7.67 -7.92 -19.06
C GLN A 628 8.77 -7.83 -17.99
N VAL A 629 9.12 -8.95 -17.36
CA VAL A 629 10.22 -9.03 -16.38
C VAL A 629 11.57 -8.79 -17.05
N ASP A 630 11.79 -9.35 -18.25
CA ASP A 630 13.04 -9.21 -19.01
C ASP A 630 13.30 -7.76 -19.49
N ARG A 631 12.30 -6.85 -19.41
CA ARG A 631 12.50 -5.40 -19.61
C ARG A 631 13.25 -4.73 -18.45
N PHE A 632 13.32 -5.36 -17.30
CA PHE A 632 14.04 -4.85 -16.13
C PHE A 632 15.42 -5.50 -16.04
N THR A 633 16.45 -4.68 -15.82
CA THR A 633 17.81 -5.16 -15.57
C THR A 633 17.96 -5.43 -14.09
N LEU A 634 18.08 -6.70 -13.72
CA LEU A 634 18.43 -7.14 -12.37
C LEU A 634 19.95 -7.34 -12.29
N ASP A 635 20.52 -7.25 -11.09
CA ASP A 635 21.95 -7.53 -10.91
C ASP A 635 22.20 -9.04 -11.07
N GLU A 636 23.19 -9.44 -11.87
CA GLU A 636 23.42 -10.84 -12.26
C GLU A 636 24.02 -11.71 -11.14
N THR A 637 24.26 -11.16 -9.95
CA THR A 637 25.04 -11.81 -8.89
C THR A 637 24.32 -12.93 -8.11
N ALA A 638 23.12 -13.35 -8.50
CA ALA A 638 22.39 -14.43 -7.80
C ALA A 638 21.91 -15.60 -8.69
N ARG A 639 22.36 -15.70 -9.96
CA ARG A 639 21.97 -16.83 -10.82
C ARG A 639 22.77 -18.12 -10.64
N ASP A 640 23.91 -18.10 -9.93
CA ASP A 640 24.85 -19.23 -9.89
C ASP A 640 24.87 -20.09 -8.61
N THR A 641 24.00 -19.87 -7.62
CA THR A 641 24.04 -20.64 -6.35
C THR A 641 22.97 -21.72 -6.18
N VAL A 642 22.11 -21.97 -7.16
CA VAL A 642 20.99 -22.94 -7.01
C VAL A 642 21.15 -24.22 -7.85
N HIS A 643 22.21 -24.38 -8.66
CA HIS A 643 22.40 -25.57 -9.50
C HIS A 643 23.52 -26.55 -9.12
N THR A 644 23.98 -26.53 -7.86
CA THR A 644 24.84 -27.60 -7.30
C THR A 644 24.24 -28.15 -6.01
N GLY A 645 23.16 -28.93 -6.13
CA GLY A 645 22.58 -29.60 -4.98
C GLY A 645 21.24 -30.28 -5.22
N ALA A 646 21.17 -31.24 -6.15
CA ALA A 646 20.27 -32.38 -6.12
C ALA A 646 20.71 -33.40 -7.19
#